data_AF-A0A194R6N8-F1
#
_entry.id   AF-A0A194R6N8-F1
#
_cell.length_a   1.000
_cell.length_b   1.000
_cell.length_c   1.000
_cell.angle_alpha   90.00
_cell.angle_beta   90.00
_cell.angle_gamma   90.00
#
_symmetry.space_group_name_H-M   'P 1'
#
loop_
_entity.id
_entity.type
_entity.pdbx_description
1 polymer ?
#
loop_
_entity_poly.entity_id
_entity_poly.type
_entity_poly.pdbx_seq_one_letter_code
_entity_poly.pdbx_strand_id
1 'polypeptide(L)'
;MFGQDAADRSLFIPLRFRFSSILIQTTTIKVFLLIISISFIISICLIQLTTKDNVSISESSIQEALDNVAKDLRYVDVFRKKNHLPKDLKFILLWTPKDFAPFYNLGEGQRAFIKNNCSMINCYVTDDKFFFGDDVTKFDAIAFNGRNIRTLFKYHIPKKRSPHQKYIYFNTESSDYYPVCSRVFDGFFNWTATYKLNSDILFTYVQIRNRSGEIVGPKRNMEWVKNKSFKKDFSILQNKSKAVAWLVSNCNSRNKREDVVTYLQKYLQHYGLTVDIYGDCGSYKCPGEDKNSCSTMLGQKYYFYLSFENSFAEDYVTEKLLTALNHNMVPIVYGGADYSRFLPPNAYLDVLKMSPKELADTIAQLMISPEQYVRYFSWKSQYTYLDPSRTDNVCAVCAALNNKTMMDQRMIRNRNGAILGPKKNMEWMKNMSFKNDFSILQNKSKAAAWLVSNCNGRSGRDEIVKHLQKYLRRYELTVDIYGYCGPYKCPRELMYSCLNMLGQKYYFYLSFENSFAEDYVTEKLLTALNHNMIPIVYGGADYSRFLPPNTYFDALQMKPQELANTIAQLITTPEQYGQYFWWKSQYTYAHPQTMDTVCAVCAALNNKTMMETRTVYDDFRIWWNPRYRIRCKSP
;
A
#
# COMPACT_ATOMS: atom_id res chain seq x y z
N MET A 1 -17.70 -70.40 35.30
CA MET A 1 -16.43 -70.48 36.05
C MET A 1 -16.20 -69.09 36.64
N PHE A 2 -16.44 -68.97 37.95
CA PHE A 2 -16.15 -67.89 38.93
C PHE A 2 -16.14 -66.41 38.45
N GLY A 3 -16.79 -65.44 39.08
CA GLY A 3 -17.46 -65.36 40.37
C GLY A 3 -17.62 -63.87 40.73
N GLN A 4 -18.72 -63.54 41.41
CA GLN A 4 -18.95 -62.26 42.08
C GLN A 4 -18.08 -62.12 43.35
N ASP A 5 -18.04 -60.89 43.86
CA ASP A 5 -18.07 -60.50 45.29
C ASP A 5 -16.88 -59.75 45.90
N ALA A 6 -17.33 -58.71 46.64
CA ALA A 6 -16.78 -58.14 47.87
C ALA A 6 -15.42 -57.42 47.83
N ALA A 7 -15.06 -56.53 48.74
CA ALA A 7 -15.71 -55.54 49.60
C ALA A 7 -14.54 -54.91 50.39
N ASP A 8 -14.55 -53.59 50.48
CA ASP A 8 -14.07 -52.75 51.58
C ASP A 8 -13.40 -53.42 52.80
N ARG A 9 -12.18 -53.00 53.15
CA ARG A 9 -11.81 -52.67 54.54
C ARG A 9 -10.50 -51.89 54.65
N SER A 10 -10.62 -50.86 55.47
CA SER A 10 -9.67 -49.84 55.92
C SER A 10 -8.56 -50.36 56.83
N LEU A 11 -7.41 -49.68 56.79
CA LEU A 11 -6.42 -49.68 57.88
C LEU A 11 -5.85 -48.27 58.05
N PHE A 12 -6.28 -47.64 59.15
CA PHE A 12 -5.82 -46.36 59.68
C PHE A 12 -4.34 -46.43 60.10
N ILE A 13 -3.57 -45.40 59.76
CA ILE A 13 -2.26 -45.10 60.39
C ILE A 13 -2.41 -43.81 61.23
N PRO A 14 -1.84 -43.72 62.46
CA PRO A 14 -2.20 -42.70 63.45
C PRO A 14 -1.58 -41.32 63.17
N LEU A 15 -2.33 -40.26 63.50
CA LEU A 15 -1.99 -38.83 63.32
C LEU A 15 -0.66 -38.35 63.96
N ARG A 16 -0.04 -39.12 64.88
CA ARG A 16 1.17 -38.67 65.60
C ARG A 16 2.42 -38.59 64.72
N PHE A 17 2.52 -39.39 63.65
CA PHE A 17 3.68 -39.33 62.74
C PHE A 17 3.62 -38.19 61.70
N ARG A 18 2.45 -37.57 61.49
CA ARG A 18 2.32 -36.41 60.57
C ARG A 18 2.82 -35.11 61.19
N PHE A 19 2.71 -34.93 62.51
CA PHE A 19 3.12 -33.67 63.14
C PHE A 19 4.64 -33.49 63.23
N SER A 20 5.41 -34.57 63.42
CA SER A 20 6.88 -34.48 63.45
C SER A 20 7.48 -34.20 62.07
N SER A 21 6.93 -34.77 60.99
CA SER A 21 7.43 -34.51 59.62
C SER A 21 7.11 -33.09 59.14
N ILE A 22 5.97 -32.53 59.56
CA ILE A 22 5.58 -31.14 59.23
C ILE A 22 6.43 -30.13 60.02
N LEU A 23 6.78 -30.43 61.27
CA LEU A 23 7.66 -29.55 62.07
C LEU A 23 9.10 -29.56 61.53
N ILE A 24 9.61 -30.71 61.09
CA ILE A 24 10.93 -30.81 60.45
C ILE A 24 10.92 -30.06 59.11
N GLN A 25 9.94 -30.27 58.24
CA GLN A 25 9.83 -29.57 56.94
C GLN A 25 9.70 -28.05 57.10
N THR A 26 8.93 -27.56 58.07
CA THR A 26 8.78 -26.11 58.31
C THR A 26 10.07 -25.48 58.86
N THR A 27 10.86 -26.24 59.62
CA THR A 27 12.17 -25.77 60.11
C THR A 27 13.21 -25.76 58.97
N THR A 28 13.22 -26.77 58.09
CA THR A 28 14.10 -26.80 56.92
C THR A 28 13.77 -25.69 55.92
N ILE A 29 12.48 -25.39 55.70
CA ILE A 29 12.04 -24.28 54.84
C ILE A 29 12.43 -22.92 55.43
N LYS A 30 12.29 -22.72 56.75
CA LYS A 30 12.72 -21.48 57.40
C LYS A 30 14.23 -21.28 57.32
N VAL A 31 15.03 -22.34 57.49
CA VAL A 31 16.49 -22.28 57.33
C VAL A 31 16.86 -22.01 55.87
N PHE A 32 16.19 -22.65 54.92
CA PHE A 32 16.42 -22.41 53.49
C PHE A 32 16.07 -20.97 53.07
N LEU A 33 14.95 -20.43 53.56
CA LEU A 33 14.56 -19.03 53.34
C LEU A 33 15.53 -18.06 54.03
N LEU A 34 16.03 -18.38 55.22
CA LEU A 34 17.05 -17.58 55.90
C LEU A 34 18.37 -17.55 55.12
N ILE A 35 18.80 -18.69 54.58
CA ILE A 35 20.01 -18.78 53.75
C ILE A 35 19.84 -17.98 52.46
N ILE A 36 18.69 -18.09 51.78
CA ILE A 36 18.40 -17.27 50.58
C ILE A 36 18.39 -15.78 50.93
N SER A 37 17.81 -15.40 52.07
CA SER A 37 17.75 -14.00 52.52
C SER A 37 19.16 -13.45 52.80
N ILE A 38 20.00 -14.24 53.48
CA ILE A 38 21.38 -13.87 53.77
C ILE A 38 22.22 -13.81 52.49
N SER A 39 22.10 -14.79 51.58
CA SER A 39 22.78 -14.76 50.28
C SER A 39 22.34 -13.58 49.43
N PHE A 40 21.06 -13.20 49.47
CA PHE A 40 20.54 -12.02 48.77
C PHE A 40 21.09 -10.72 49.36
N ILE A 41 21.15 -10.60 50.69
CA ILE A 41 21.75 -9.45 51.38
C ILE A 41 23.25 -9.37 51.08
N ILE A 42 23.98 -10.48 51.12
CA ILE A 42 25.41 -10.53 50.76
C ILE A 42 25.60 -10.14 49.29
N SER A 43 24.74 -10.60 48.38
CA SER A 43 24.79 -10.19 46.97
C SER A 43 24.52 -8.70 46.80
N ILE A 44 23.57 -8.12 47.53
CA ILE A 44 23.31 -6.67 47.52
C ILE A 44 24.48 -5.91 48.10
N CYS A 45 25.08 -6.37 49.21
CA CYS A 45 26.27 -5.75 49.79
C CYS A 45 27.47 -5.87 48.85
N LEU A 46 27.67 -6.99 48.17
CA LEU A 46 28.72 -7.18 47.16
C LEU A 46 28.47 -6.28 45.93
N ILE A 47 27.22 -6.14 45.48
CA ILE A 47 26.84 -5.19 44.44
C ILE A 47 27.14 -3.76 44.91
N GLN A 48 26.74 -3.37 46.12
CA GLN A 48 27.01 -2.03 46.67
C GLN A 48 28.51 -1.76 46.91
N LEU A 49 29.29 -2.80 47.22
CA LEU A 49 30.75 -2.71 47.39
C LEU A 49 31.49 -2.70 46.04
N THR A 50 30.93 -3.30 44.99
CA THR A 50 31.48 -3.30 43.63
C THR A 50 31.01 -2.12 42.79
N THR A 51 29.86 -1.52 43.10
CA THR A 51 29.35 -0.28 42.48
C THR A 51 29.90 0.99 43.13
N LYS A 52 31.11 0.92 43.70
CA LYS A 52 31.84 2.10 44.20
C LYS A 52 32.50 2.91 43.07
N ASP A 53 31.99 2.78 41.85
CA ASP A 53 32.09 3.80 40.81
C ASP A 53 30.76 4.55 40.80
N ASN A 54 30.83 5.84 41.14
CA ASN A 54 29.70 6.77 41.08
C ASN A 54 29.11 6.77 39.66
N VAL A 55 28.08 5.95 39.43
CA VAL A 55 27.14 6.19 38.32
C VAL A 55 26.38 7.44 38.73
N SER A 56 26.82 8.59 38.24
CA SER A 56 26.04 9.82 38.30
C SER A 56 24.78 9.60 37.47
N ILE A 57 23.71 9.13 38.11
CA ILE A 57 22.40 9.07 37.48
C ILE A 57 22.02 10.51 37.20
N SER A 58 22.08 10.90 35.93
CA SER A 58 21.71 12.25 35.52
C SER A 58 20.22 12.46 35.77
N GLU A 59 19.84 13.71 36.04
CA GLU A 59 18.43 14.11 36.16
C GLU A 59 17.61 13.70 34.92
N SER A 60 18.25 13.64 33.75
CA SER A 60 17.65 13.13 32.52
C SER A 60 17.35 11.62 32.54
N SER A 61 18.18 10.81 33.21
CA SER A 61 17.96 9.36 33.33
C SER A 61 16.80 9.05 34.30
N ILE A 62 16.66 9.86 35.35
CA ILE A 62 15.52 9.80 36.28
C ILE A 62 14.25 10.26 35.56
N GLN A 63 14.31 11.35 34.79
CA GLN A 63 13.17 11.82 34.01
C GLN A 63 12.75 10.80 32.95
N GLU A 64 13.71 10.15 32.27
CA GLU A 64 13.42 9.08 31.31
C GLU A 64 12.77 7.87 32.00
N ALA A 65 13.24 7.47 33.18
CA ALA A 65 12.62 6.40 33.96
C ALA A 65 11.19 6.77 34.42
N LEU A 66 10.98 8.00 34.89
CA LEU A 66 9.66 8.50 35.27
C LEU A 66 8.70 8.61 34.08
N ASP A 67 9.18 9.06 32.92
CA ASP A 67 8.39 9.13 31.69
C ASP A 67 8.03 7.73 31.17
N ASN A 68 8.93 6.76 31.33
CA ASN A 68 8.68 5.35 30.99
C ASN A 68 7.65 4.73 31.94
N VAL A 69 7.75 4.98 33.24
CA VAL A 69 6.75 4.52 34.24
C VAL A 69 5.39 5.20 34.04
N ALA A 70 5.36 6.50 33.73
CA ALA A 70 4.13 7.24 33.42
C ALA A 70 3.50 6.82 32.07
N LYS A 71 4.30 6.33 31.11
CA LYS A 71 3.80 5.66 29.90
C LYS A 71 3.21 4.29 30.24
N ASP A 72 3.86 3.50 31.09
CA ASP A 72 3.37 2.19 31.52
C ASP A 72 2.08 2.28 32.35
N LEU A 73 1.93 3.28 33.23
CA LEU A 73 0.69 3.50 33.98
C LEU A 73 -0.49 3.89 33.07
N ARG A 74 -0.27 4.75 32.07
CA ARG A 74 -1.26 5.02 31.01
C ARG A 74 -1.60 3.77 30.19
N TYR A 75 -0.66 2.83 30.11
CA TYR A 75 -0.85 1.54 29.45
C TYR A 75 -1.67 0.55 30.28
N VAL A 76 -1.80 0.72 31.60
CA VAL A 76 -2.57 -0.18 32.48
C VAL A 76 -4.03 0.26 32.61
N ASP A 77 -4.32 1.58 32.63
CA ASP A 77 -5.69 2.10 32.82
C ASP A 77 -6.63 1.92 31.62
N VAL A 78 -6.09 1.74 30.40
CA VAL A 78 -6.91 1.49 29.19
C VAL A 78 -7.53 0.07 29.19
N PHE A 79 -7.04 -0.86 30.01
CA PHE A 79 -7.22 -2.30 29.77
C PHE A 79 -8.29 -3.04 30.60
N ARG A 80 -9.16 -2.39 31.39
CA ARG A 80 -9.93 -3.16 32.40
C ARG A 80 -11.45 -3.19 32.40
N LYS A 81 -12.16 -2.66 31.41
CA LYS A 81 -13.60 -2.97 31.28
C LYS A 81 -13.99 -3.32 29.86
N LYS A 82 -14.13 -4.62 29.58
CA LYS A 82 -14.74 -5.19 28.35
C LYS A 82 -16.10 -4.56 28.00
N ASN A 83 -16.77 -3.93 28.98
CA ASN A 83 -18.07 -3.28 28.83
C ASN A 83 -18.00 -1.77 28.55
N HIS A 84 -16.81 -1.16 28.53
CA HIS A 84 -16.60 0.26 28.27
C HIS A 84 -15.38 0.49 27.37
N LEU A 85 -15.34 -0.19 26.22
CA LEU A 85 -14.34 0.12 25.20
C LEU A 85 -14.65 1.51 24.59
N PRO A 86 -13.65 2.38 24.39
CA PRO A 86 -13.81 3.65 23.70
C PRO A 86 -14.46 3.43 22.31
N LYS A 87 -15.53 4.19 22.03
CA LYS A 87 -16.31 4.04 20.78
C LYS A 87 -15.54 4.41 19.51
N ASP A 88 -14.42 5.10 19.66
CA ASP A 88 -13.56 5.63 18.60
C ASP A 88 -12.35 4.73 18.28
N LEU A 89 -12.14 3.65 19.02
CA LEU A 89 -11.08 2.68 18.73
C LEU A 89 -11.40 1.81 17.51
N LYS A 90 -10.37 1.56 16.71
CA LYS A 90 -10.38 0.65 15.56
C LYS A 90 -9.72 -0.68 15.90
N PHE A 91 -10.48 -1.76 15.89
CA PHE A 91 -10.01 -3.08 16.29
C PHE A 91 -9.51 -3.89 15.08
N ILE A 92 -8.30 -4.41 15.18
CA ILE A 92 -7.61 -5.17 14.14
C ILE A 92 -7.33 -6.57 14.66
N LEU A 93 -7.94 -7.59 14.06
CA LEU A 93 -7.66 -9.00 14.36
C LEU A 93 -6.57 -9.53 13.43
N LEU A 94 -5.46 -10.01 13.97
CA LEU A 94 -4.47 -10.80 13.25
C LEU A 94 -4.99 -12.23 13.13
N TRP A 95 -5.51 -12.60 11.97
CA TRP A 95 -6.15 -13.91 11.77
C TRP A 95 -5.15 -15.06 11.67
N THR A 96 -3.99 -14.77 11.08
CA THR A 96 -2.85 -15.67 10.95
C THR A 96 -1.79 -15.38 12.01
N PRO A 97 -0.91 -16.34 12.33
CA PRO A 97 0.16 -16.16 13.30
C PRO A 97 1.04 -14.93 13.04
N LYS A 98 1.62 -14.38 14.12
CA LYS A 98 2.48 -13.18 14.09
C LYS A 98 3.96 -13.47 13.81
N ASP A 99 4.27 -14.68 13.37
CA ASP A 99 5.64 -15.20 13.21
C ASP A 99 6.44 -14.49 12.10
N PHE A 100 5.76 -13.73 11.24
CA PHE A 100 6.37 -13.07 10.09
C PHE A 100 6.02 -11.59 9.99
N ALA A 101 6.89 -10.85 9.30
CA ALA A 101 6.63 -9.46 8.97
C ALA A 101 5.38 -9.35 8.08
N PRO A 102 4.58 -8.28 8.20
CA PRO A 102 4.75 -7.18 9.15
C PRO A 102 4.06 -7.40 10.51
N PHE A 103 3.51 -8.59 10.80
CA PHE A 103 2.65 -8.80 11.97
C PHE A 103 3.38 -8.61 13.30
N TYR A 104 4.62 -9.12 13.42
CA TYR A 104 5.41 -8.86 14.63
C TYR A 104 5.76 -7.37 14.83
N ASN A 105 5.73 -6.54 13.77
CA ASN A 105 5.93 -5.08 13.89
C ASN A 105 4.66 -4.37 14.39
N LEU A 106 3.46 -4.90 14.08
CA LEU A 106 2.18 -4.36 14.56
C LEU A 106 1.99 -4.63 16.06
N GLY A 107 2.50 -5.75 16.56
CA GLY A 107 2.45 -6.10 17.98
C GLY A 107 1.04 -6.32 18.52
N GLU A 108 0.88 -6.23 19.84
CA GLU A 108 -0.39 -6.36 20.56
C GLU A 108 -0.83 -4.99 21.12
N GLY A 109 -2.12 -4.72 21.08
CA GLY A 109 -2.74 -3.49 21.57
C GLY A 109 -2.41 -2.27 20.72
N GLN A 110 -2.24 -1.12 21.39
CA GLN A 110 -1.92 0.17 20.76
C GLN A 110 -0.40 0.47 20.72
N ARG A 111 0.44 -0.39 21.32
CA ARG A 111 1.85 -0.07 21.64
C ARG A 111 2.64 0.39 20.43
N ALA A 112 2.48 -0.30 19.31
CA ALA A 112 3.26 -0.02 18.12
C ALA A 112 2.92 1.36 17.53
N PHE A 113 1.65 1.79 17.61
CA PHE A 113 1.25 3.11 17.11
C PHE A 113 1.74 4.24 18.02
N ILE A 114 1.69 4.04 19.33
CA ILE A 114 2.16 5.03 20.31
C ILE A 114 3.69 5.16 20.25
N LYS A 115 4.42 4.03 20.25
CA LYS A 115 5.89 4.02 20.21
C LYS A 115 6.46 4.71 18.98
N ASN A 116 5.75 4.61 17.85
CA ASN A 116 6.16 5.20 16.58
C ASN A 116 5.66 6.65 16.38
N ASN A 117 5.06 7.28 17.40
CA ASN A 117 4.48 8.63 17.30
C ASN A 117 3.56 8.80 16.08
N CYS A 118 2.69 7.81 15.81
CA CYS A 118 1.76 7.90 14.70
C CYS A 118 0.77 9.05 14.90
N SER A 119 0.34 9.69 13.81
CA SER A 119 -0.70 10.72 13.84
C SER A 119 -2.05 10.18 14.33
N MET A 120 -2.34 8.92 14.02
CA MET A 120 -3.49 8.17 14.53
C MET A 120 -3.00 7.04 15.42
N ILE A 121 -3.46 7.03 16.68
CA ILE A 121 -3.10 6.02 17.69
C ILE A 121 -4.30 5.22 18.19
N ASN A 122 -5.51 5.52 17.70
CA ASN A 122 -6.77 4.89 18.11
C ASN A 122 -7.00 3.52 17.44
N CYS A 123 -5.94 2.73 17.22
CA CYS A 123 -6.06 1.38 16.65
C CYS A 123 -5.52 0.33 17.62
N TYR A 124 -6.28 -0.72 17.85
CA TYR A 124 -5.96 -1.79 18.78
C TYR A 124 -5.78 -3.10 18.01
N VAL A 125 -4.58 -3.70 18.10
CA VAL A 125 -4.27 -4.97 17.45
C VAL A 125 -4.44 -6.12 18.44
N THR A 126 -5.01 -7.25 18.00
CA THR A 126 -5.00 -8.48 18.78
C THR A 126 -4.96 -9.73 17.90
N ASP A 127 -4.38 -10.82 18.40
CA ASP A 127 -4.50 -12.16 17.83
C ASP A 127 -5.57 -13.03 18.52
N ASP A 128 -6.25 -12.51 19.55
CA ASP A 128 -7.35 -13.18 20.25
C ASP A 128 -8.65 -13.15 19.44
N LYS A 129 -8.99 -14.28 18.81
CA LYS A 129 -10.23 -14.46 18.05
C LYS A 129 -11.48 -14.39 18.93
N PHE A 130 -11.34 -14.64 20.23
CA PHE A 130 -12.42 -14.64 21.22
C PHE A 130 -12.55 -13.32 21.95
N PHE A 131 -11.80 -12.28 21.55
CA PHE A 131 -11.80 -10.97 22.21
C PHE A 131 -13.23 -10.41 22.39
N PHE A 132 -14.10 -10.65 21.40
CA PHE A 132 -15.52 -10.29 21.42
C PHE A 132 -16.49 -11.47 21.60
N GLY A 133 -16.07 -12.54 22.29
CA GLY A 133 -16.93 -13.70 22.59
C GLY A 133 -17.39 -14.42 21.32
N ASP A 134 -16.43 -14.85 20.50
CA ASP A 134 -16.59 -15.48 19.17
C ASP A 134 -17.15 -14.60 18.03
N ASP A 135 -17.58 -13.38 18.32
CA ASP A 135 -18.09 -12.48 17.31
C ASP A 135 -16.98 -11.72 16.58
N VAL A 136 -16.37 -12.39 15.61
CA VAL A 136 -15.34 -11.81 14.73
C VAL A 136 -15.86 -10.65 13.88
N THR A 137 -17.18 -10.39 13.82
CA THR A 137 -17.74 -9.31 12.99
C THR A 137 -17.57 -7.91 13.60
N LYS A 138 -17.20 -7.84 14.89
CA LYS A 138 -16.97 -6.60 15.64
C LYS A 138 -15.61 -5.96 15.42
N PHE A 139 -14.67 -6.65 14.78
CA PHE A 139 -13.38 -6.06 14.40
C PHE A 139 -13.55 -5.15 13.18
N ASP A 140 -12.96 -3.96 13.15
CA ASP A 140 -12.92 -3.10 11.96
C ASP A 140 -12.08 -3.71 10.84
N ALA A 141 -11.01 -4.44 11.19
CA ALA A 141 -10.15 -5.12 10.23
C ALA A 141 -9.80 -6.54 10.65
N ILE A 142 -9.69 -7.44 9.66
CA ILE A 142 -9.11 -8.77 9.83
C ILE A 142 -7.92 -8.89 8.88
N ALA A 143 -6.73 -9.07 9.46
CA ALA A 143 -5.46 -9.08 8.75
C ALA A 143 -4.99 -10.52 8.51
N PHE A 144 -4.47 -10.78 7.31
CA PHE A 144 -3.91 -12.08 6.92
C PHE A 144 -2.49 -11.92 6.36
N ASN A 145 -1.54 -12.69 6.89
CA ASN A 145 -0.17 -12.71 6.41
C ASN A 145 -0.01 -13.64 5.20
N GLY A 146 0.57 -13.13 4.12
CA GLY A 146 0.77 -13.82 2.86
C GLY A 146 1.63 -15.07 2.95
N ARG A 147 2.58 -15.14 3.89
CA ARG A 147 3.40 -16.34 4.11
C ARG A 147 2.58 -17.47 4.73
N ASN A 148 1.66 -17.14 5.64
CA ASN A 148 0.79 -18.10 6.30
C ASN A 148 -0.40 -18.51 5.42
N ILE A 149 -0.77 -17.71 4.41
CA ILE A 149 -1.89 -18.01 3.51
C ILE A 149 -1.71 -19.33 2.73
N ARG A 150 -0.47 -19.73 2.44
CA ARG A 150 -0.20 -21.00 1.76
C ARG A 150 -0.70 -22.22 2.55
N THR A 151 -0.74 -22.14 3.87
CA THR A 151 -1.17 -23.24 4.76
C THR A 151 -2.60 -23.05 5.28
N LEU A 152 -3.29 -21.98 4.89
CA LEU A 152 -4.69 -21.73 5.24
C LEU A 152 -5.64 -22.57 4.37
N PHE A 153 -6.26 -23.57 4.97
CA PHE A 153 -7.35 -24.33 4.35
C PHE A 153 -8.68 -23.57 4.42
N LYS A 154 -9.64 -23.93 3.54
CA LYS A 154 -10.97 -23.32 3.45
C LYS A 154 -11.75 -23.29 4.78
N TYR A 155 -11.48 -24.22 5.69
CA TYR A 155 -12.15 -24.28 7.00
C TYR A 155 -11.50 -23.38 8.06
N HIS A 156 -10.32 -22.83 7.78
CA HIS A 156 -9.55 -21.98 8.70
C HIS A 156 -9.72 -20.48 8.45
N ILE A 157 -10.60 -20.07 7.53
CA ILE A 157 -10.93 -18.64 7.30
C ILE A 157 -12.21 -18.24 8.06
N PRO A 158 -12.42 -16.95 8.37
CA PRO A 158 -13.61 -16.52 9.10
C PRO A 158 -14.88 -16.88 8.32
N LYS A 159 -15.85 -17.50 9.01
CA LYS A 159 -17.12 -17.93 8.41
C LYS A 159 -18.11 -16.77 8.26
N LYS A 160 -17.97 -15.74 9.08
CA LYS A 160 -18.84 -14.55 9.10
C LYS A 160 -17.99 -13.31 8.86
N ARG A 161 -18.56 -12.36 8.13
CA ARG A 161 -17.93 -11.07 7.85
C ARG A 161 -19.00 -10.00 7.78
N SER A 162 -18.81 -8.92 8.52
CA SER A 162 -19.63 -7.71 8.38
C SER A 162 -19.17 -6.89 7.16
N PRO A 163 -20.08 -6.19 6.45
CA PRO A 163 -19.73 -5.36 5.29
C PRO A 163 -18.71 -4.25 5.58
N HIS A 164 -18.67 -3.79 6.83
CA HIS A 164 -17.77 -2.73 7.28
C HIS A 164 -16.35 -3.22 7.54
N GLN A 165 -16.16 -4.53 7.66
CA GLN A 165 -14.85 -5.10 7.95
C GLN A 165 -13.95 -5.10 6.73
N LYS A 166 -12.75 -4.56 6.91
CA LYS A 166 -11.68 -4.63 5.92
C LYS A 166 -10.90 -5.92 6.11
N TYR A 167 -10.93 -6.79 5.10
CA TYR A 167 -10.08 -7.98 5.09
C TYR A 167 -8.80 -7.62 4.34
N ILE A 168 -7.69 -7.57 5.08
CA ILE A 168 -6.44 -6.99 4.58
C ILE A 168 -5.44 -8.11 4.32
N TYR A 169 -4.99 -8.22 3.06
CA TYR A 169 -3.85 -9.07 2.71
C TYR A 169 -2.54 -8.34 2.96
N PHE A 170 -1.74 -8.82 3.91
CA PHE A 170 -0.42 -8.30 4.20
C PHE A 170 0.65 -9.21 3.61
N ASN A 171 1.56 -8.68 2.79
CA ASN A 171 2.74 -9.44 2.41
C ASN A 171 3.89 -8.53 2.00
N THR A 172 5.05 -8.74 2.62
CA THR A 172 6.30 -8.06 2.24
C THR A 172 7.25 -9.00 1.49
N GLU A 173 6.94 -10.30 1.39
CA GLU A 173 7.73 -11.25 0.61
C GLU A 173 7.33 -11.26 -0.86
N SER A 174 8.29 -11.57 -1.73
CA SER A 174 8.05 -11.68 -3.17
C SER A 174 6.83 -12.53 -3.52
N SER A 175 6.01 -11.99 -4.43
CA SER A 175 4.84 -12.68 -4.98
C SER A 175 5.21 -13.91 -5.80
N ASP A 176 6.45 -13.97 -6.29
CA ASP A 176 6.98 -15.14 -6.99
C ASP A 176 7.25 -16.28 -6.00
N TYR A 177 7.85 -16.00 -4.84
CA TYR A 177 8.10 -17.00 -3.80
C TYR A 177 6.83 -17.42 -3.05
N TYR A 178 5.94 -16.46 -2.78
CA TYR A 178 4.70 -16.67 -2.03
C TYR A 178 3.48 -16.32 -2.90
N PRO A 179 3.21 -17.08 -3.98
CA PRO A 179 2.00 -16.90 -4.75
C PRO A 179 0.79 -17.32 -3.92
N VAL A 180 -0.37 -16.74 -4.21
CA VAL A 180 -1.65 -17.16 -3.64
C VAL A 180 -2.27 -18.15 -4.62
N CYS A 181 -2.40 -19.40 -4.21
CA CYS A 181 -2.79 -20.48 -5.12
C CYS A 181 -4.26 -20.87 -5.01
N SER A 182 -4.82 -20.80 -3.80
CA SER A 182 -6.19 -21.20 -3.54
C SER A 182 -7.19 -20.18 -4.07
N ARG A 183 -8.15 -20.66 -4.88
CA ARG A 183 -9.25 -19.84 -5.43
C ARG A 183 -10.12 -19.22 -4.34
N VAL A 184 -10.08 -19.73 -3.11
CA VAL A 184 -10.87 -19.20 -1.99
C VAL A 184 -10.53 -17.74 -1.66
N PHE A 185 -9.34 -17.27 -2.07
CA PHE A 185 -8.87 -15.92 -1.83
C PHE A 185 -9.20 -14.94 -2.97
N ASP A 186 -9.67 -15.45 -4.11
CA ASP A 186 -10.31 -14.63 -5.13
C ASP A 186 -11.63 -14.12 -4.56
N GLY A 187 -11.85 -12.82 -4.65
CA GLY A 187 -13.00 -12.19 -4.04
C GLY A 187 -13.05 -12.36 -2.51
N PHE A 188 -11.88 -12.39 -1.83
CA PHE A 188 -11.82 -12.49 -0.35
C PHE A 188 -11.33 -11.22 0.36
N PHE A 189 -10.22 -10.64 -0.10
CA PHE A 189 -9.65 -9.43 0.50
C PHE A 189 -10.31 -8.18 -0.09
N ASN A 190 -10.40 -7.11 0.70
CA ASN A 190 -10.72 -5.82 0.14
C ASN A 190 -9.80 -4.67 0.52
N TRP A 191 -8.73 -4.92 1.28
CA TRP A 191 -7.52 -4.10 1.19
C TRP A 191 -6.28 -4.97 1.01
N THR A 192 -5.24 -4.35 0.47
CA THR A 192 -3.91 -4.92 0.33
C THR A 192 -2.88 -4.02 0.99
N ALA A 193 -1.98 -4.62 1.75
CA ALA A 193 -0.89 -3.96 2.45
C ALA A 193 0.43 -4.64 2.07
N THR A 194 1.02 -4.24 0.94
CA THR A 194 2.17 -4.93 0.34
C THR A 194 3.19 -3.95 -0.23
N TYR A 195 4.33 -4.47 -0.73
CA TYR A 195 5.34 -3.65 -1.41
C TYR A 195 4.89 -3.13 -2.78
N LYS A 196 3.81 -3.66 -3.37
CA LYS A 196 3.32 -3.21 -4.68
C LYS A 196 2.83 -1.77 -4.62
N LEU A 197 3.24 -0.96 -5.59
CA LEU A 197 2.92 0.48 -5.61
C LEU A 197 1.45 0.77 -5.91
N ASN A 198 0.64 -0.25 -6.21
CA ASN A 198 -0.81 -0.18 -6.38
C ASN A 198 -1.59 -0.81 -5.22
N SER A 199 -0.94 -1.14 -4.09
CA SER A 199 -1.64 -1.59 -2.89
C SER A 199 -2.41 -0.45 -2.22
N ASP A 200 -3.50 -0.79 -1.52
CA ASP A 200 -4.32 0.16 -0.78
C ASP A 200 -3.51 0.84 0.33
N ILE A 201 -2.64 0.09 0.99
CA ILE A 201 -1.69 0.56 1.99
C ILE A 201 -0.29 0.18 1.55
N LEU A 202 0.58 1.16 1.33
CA LEU A 202 1.92 0.90 0.82
C LEU A 202 2.84 0.40 1.95
N PHE A 203 3.36 -0.83 1.80
CA PHE A 203 4.29 -1.49 2.72
C PHE A 203 5.61 -1.78 2.01
N THR A 204 6.35 -0.73 1.67
CA THR A 204 7.64 -0.85 0.98
C THR A 204 8.78 -0.99 1.99
N TYR A 205 9.92 -1.49 1.52
CA TYR A 205 11.18 -1.46 2.27
C TYR A 205 11.95 -0.15 2.07
N VAL A 206 11.52 0.66 1.10
CA VAL A 206 12.20 1.88 0.68
C VAL A 206 11.19 3.01 0.67
N GLN A 207 11.55 4.10 1.34
CA GLN A 207 10.84 5.37 1.31
C GLN A 207 11.78 6.47 0.84
N ILE A 208 11.31 7.29 -0.10
CA ILE A 208 12.09 8.36 -0.72
C ILE A 208 11.55 9.68 -0.21
N ARG A 209 12.39 10.45 0.49
CA ARG A 209 12.05 11.79 0.97
C ARG A 209 12.82 12.85 0.21
N ASN A 210 12.22 14.01 0.02
CA ASN A 210 12.90 15.19 -0.51
C ASN A 210 13.67 15.94 0.61
N ARG A 211 14.29 17.07 0.29
CA ARG A 211 15.01 17.92 1.27
C ARG A 211 14.15 18.44 2.42
N SER A 212 12.85 18.67 2.20
CA SER A 212 11.90 19.08 3.24
C SER A 212 11.45 17.91 4.13
N GLY A 213 11.90 16.68 3.85
CA GLY A 213 11.51 15.49 4.58
C GLY A 213 10.15 14.90 4.17
N GLU A 214 9.55 15.42 3.09
CA GLU A 214 8.27 14.94 2.56
C GLU A 214 8.48 13.65 1.77
N ILE A 215 7.56 12.69 1.93
CA ILE A 215 7.58 11.43 1.20
C ILE A 215 7.14 11.69 -0.25
N VAL A 216 8.07 11.51 -1.19
CA VAL A 216 7.83 11.74 -2.63
C VAL A 216 7.74 10.45 -3.45
N GLY A 217 8.16 9.32 -2.87
CA GLY A 217 8.08 8.00 -3.50
C GLY A 217 8.50 6.86 -2.57
N PRO A 218 8.58 5.62 -3.10
CA PRO A 218 8.35 5.26 -4.51
C PRO A 218 6.88 5.35 -4.93
N LYS A 219 6.62 5.60 -6.21
CA LYS A 219 5.27 5.64 -6.81
C LYS A 219 5.33 5.26 -8.29
N ARG A 220 4.22 4.76 -8.85
CA ARG A 220 4.19 4.26 -10.24
C ARG A 220 4.61 5.30 -11.28
N ASN A 221 4.19 6.54 -11.06
CA ASN A 221 4.58 7.69 -11.88
C ASN A 221 5.56 8.55 -11.09
N MET A 222 6.82 8.10 -11.03
CA MET A 222 7.87 8.81 -10.33
C MET A 222 8.40 9.96 -11.20
N GLU A 223 8.52 11.14 -10.60
CA GLU A 223 9.05 12.33 -11.26
C GLU A 223 10.32 12.78 -10.53
N TRP A 224 11.44 12.78 -11.25
CA TRP A 224 12.74 13.14 -10.72
C TRP A 224 13.11 14.58 -11.09
N VAL A 225 13.71 15.31 -10.15
CA VAL A 225 14.20 16.67 -10.39
C VAL A 225 15.30 16.64 -11.46
N LYS A 226 15.13 17.43 -12.54
CA LYS A 226 16.04 17.48 -13.69
C LYS A 226 17.28 18.34 -13.44
N ASN A 227 17.13 19.49 -12.76
CA ASN A 227 18.22 20.41 -12.49
C ASN A 227 18.90 20.08 -11.16
N LYS A 228 20.00 19.32 -11.24
CA LYS A 228 20.78 18.92 -10.07
C LYS A 228 21.95 19.89 -9.88
N SER A 229 21.86 20.77 -8.88
CA SER A 229 23.06 21.35 -8.30
C SER A 229 23.83 20.20 -7.64
N PHE A 230 24.97 19.83 -8.24
CA PHE A 230 25.82 18.74 -7.79
C PHE A 230 27.20 19.29 -7.42
N LYS A 231 27.50 19.29 -6.12
CA LYS A 231 28.86 19.48 -5.63
C LYS A 231 29.56 18.13 -5.68
N LYS A 232 30.65 18.04 -6.44
CA LYS A 232 31.49 16.84 -6.46
C LYS A 232 32.09 16.65 -5.07
N ASP A 233 31.72 15.56 -4.41
CA ASP A 233 32.29 15.16 -3.13
C ASP A 233 33.15 13.91 -3.36
N PHE A 234 34.47 14.12 -3.40
CA PHE A 234 35.43 13.02 -3.56
C PHE A 234 35.75 12.31 -2.23
N SER A 235 35.28 12.83 -1.08
CA SER A 235 35.51 12.17 0.21
C SER A 235 34.85 10.79 0.25
N ILE A 236 33.79 10.56 -0.54
CA ILE A 236 33.14 9.26 -0.67
C ILE A 236 34.07 8.18 -1.23
N LEU A 237 35.19 8.55 -1.85
CA LEU A 237 36.18 7.61 -2.40
C LEU A 237 37.27 7.24 -1.39
N GLN A 238 37.33 7.91 -0.23
CA GLN A 238 38.35 7.63 0.79
C GLN A 238 38.26 6.16 1.21
N ASN A 239 39.39 5.47 1.14
CA ASN A 239 39.57 4.06 1.49
C ASN A 239 38.90 3.02 0.58
N LYS A 240 38.21 3.45 -0.50
CA LYS A 240 37.63 2.51 -1.47
C LYS A 240 38.71 1.97 -2.39
N SER A 241 38.90 0.64 -2.35
CA SER A 241 39.88 -0.06 -3.18
C SER A 241 39.33 -1.34 -3.83
N LYS A 242 38.16 -1.82 -3.38
CA LYS A 242 37.57 -3.07 -3.86
C LYS A 242 36.40 -2.83 -4.80
N ALA A 243 36.25 -3.68 -5.82
CA ALA A 243 35.25 -3.46 -6.86
C ALA A 243 33.82 -3.68 -6.35
N VAL A 244 33.44 -4.93 -6.08
CA VAL A 244 32.05 -5.29 -5.83
C VAL A 244 31.91 -6.12 -4.56
N ALA A 245 30.95 -5.78 -3.71
CA ALA A 245 30.53 -6.61 -2.59
C ALA A 245 29.13 -7.18 -2.81
N TRP A 246 28.90 -8.37 -2.28
CA TRP A 246 27.56 -8.98 -2.23
C TRP A 246 27.30 -9.66 -0.89
N LEU A 247 26.35 -9.16 -0.11
CA LEU A 247 25.92 -9.80 1.14
C LEU A 247 24.69 -10.67 0.87
N VAL A 248 24.84 -11.98 1.05
CA VAL A 248 23.81 -12.96 0.66
C VAL A 248 23.85 -14.24 1.49
N SER A 249 22.65 -14.71 1.87
CA SER A 249 22.44 -15.98 2.57
C SER A 249 21.51 -16.96 1.86
N ASN A 250 20.77 -16.51 0.83
CA ASN A 250 19.99 -17.41 -0.03
C ASN A 250 20.75 -17.68 -1.33
N CYS A 251 21.32 -18.90 -1.40
CA CYS A 251 22.22 -19.35 -2.48
C CYS A 251 21.50 -20.08 -3.61
N ASN A 252 20.18 -20.26 -3.51
CA ASN A 252 19.35 -20.87 -4.56
C ASN A 252 18.16 -19.98 -4.83
N SER A 253 18.42 -18.91 -5.58
CA SER A 253 17.42 -17.91 -5.89
C SER A 253 16.51 -18.36 -7.03
N ARG A 254 15.25 -17.91 -7.04
CA ARG A 254 14.31 -18.26 -8.13
C ARG A 254 14.67 -17.59 -9.46
N ASN A 255 15.36 -16.46 -9.41
CA ASN A 255 15.83 -15.73 -10.59
C ASN A 255 17.26 -16.07 -10.99
N LYS A 256 17.89 -17.09 -10.38
CA LYS A 256 19.24 -17.53 -10.71
C LYS A 256 20.27 -16.40 -10.69
N ARG A 257 20.13 -15.50 -9.72
CA ARG A 257 21.05 -14.37 -9.54
C ARG A 257 22.49 -14.82 -9.26
N GLU A 258 22.66 -16.02 -8.71
CA GLU A 258 23.96 -16.65 -8.52
C GLU A 258 24.72 -16.84 -9.85
N ASP A 259 24.04 -17.29 -10.91
CA ASP A 259 24.65 -17.51 -12.23
C ASP A 259 25.16 -16.19 -12.81
N VAL A 260 24.37 -15.11 -12.67
CA VAL A 260 24.77 -13.76 -13.08
C VAL A 260 26.07 -13.33 -12.39
N VAL A 261 26.21 -13.61 -11.10
CA VAL A 261 27.43 -13.29 -10.35
C VAL A 261 28.61 -14.13 -10.81
N THR A 262 28.41 -15.42 -11.09
CA THR A 262 29.47 -16.28 -11.66
C THR A 262 29.99 -15.73 -12.99
N TYR A 263 29.10 -15.31 -13.90
CA TYR A 263 29.53 -14.69 -15.16
C TYR A 263 30.23 -13.35 -14.94
N LEU A 264 29.72 -12.51 -14.04
CA LEU A 264 30.35 -11.23 -13.70
C LEU A 264 31.76 -11.40 -13.13
N GLN A 265 31.96 -12.37 -12.22
CA GLN A 265 33.29 -12.69 -11.67
C GLN A 265 34.28 -13.08 -12.77
N LYS A 266 33.86 -13.91 -13.73
CA LYS A 266 34.70 -14.30 -14.88
C LYS A 266 35.17 -13.08 -15.68
N TYR A 267 34.27 -12.15 -15.99
CA TYR A 267 34.63 -10.96 -16.77
C TYR A 267 35.46 -9.94 -15.98
N LEU A 268 35.18 -9.76 -14.69
CA LEU A 268 35.96 -8.87 -13.82
C LEU A 268 37.41 -9.34 -13.64
N GLN A 269 37.66 -10.65 -13.72
CA GLN A 269 39.01 -11.21 -13.63
C GLN A 269 39.94 -10.66 -14.71
N HIS A 270 39.45 -10.32 -15.91
CA HIS A 270 40.25 -9.71 -16.97
C HIS A 270 40.81 -8.33 -16.58
N TYR A 271 40.19 -7.66 -15.61
CA TYR A 271 40.61 -6.37 -15.08
C TYR A 271 41.33 -6.49 -13.74
N GLY A 272 41.58 -7.72 -13.24
CA GLY A 272 42.12 -7.94 -11.90
C GLY A 272 41.15 -7.55 -10.77
N LEU A 273 39.84 -7.52 -11.04
CA LEU A 273 38.81 -7.14 -10.09
C LEU A 273 38.00 -8.36 -9.60
N THR A 274 37.41 -8.27 -8.40
CA THR A 274 36.66 -9.36 -7.77
C THR A 274 35.25 -8.94 -7.35
N VAL A 275 34.38 -9.94 -7.21
CA VAL A 275 33.16 -9.85 -6.41
C VAL A 275 33.41 -10.59 -5.10
N ASP A 276 33.44 -9.86 -3.99
CA ASP A 276 33.63 -10.45 -2.66
C ASP A 276 32.24 -10.76 -2.07
N ILE A 277 31.99 -12.05 -1.85
CA ILE A 277 30.68 -12.57 -1.41
C ILE A 277 30.71 -12.82 0.10
N TYR A 278 29.87 -12.08 0.83
CA TYR A 278 29.70 -12.15 2.27
C TYR A 278 28.43 -12.94 2.63
N GLY A 279 28.46 -13.62 3.78
CA GLY A 279 27.30 -14.34 4.33
C GLY A 279 27.42 -15.85 4.15
N ASP A 280 26.30 -16.54 4.02
CA ASP A 280 26.27 -18.01 3.97
C ASP A 280 26.63 -18.56 2.58
N CYS A 281 26.52 -17.73 1.54
CA CYS A 281 26.82 -18.13 0.16
C CYS A 281 28.24 -17.76 -0.29
N GLY A 282 29.09 -17.30 0.61
CA GLY A 282 30.44 -16.85 0.29
C GLY A 282 31.43 -17.09 1.42
N SER A 283 32.71 -16.91 1.08
CA SER A 283 33.83 -17.14 2.00
C SER A 283 34.07 -15.96 2.94
N TYR A 284 33.54 -14.76 2.65
CA TYR A 284 33.73 -13.59 3.49
C TYR A 284 32.69 -13.52 4.61
N LYS A 285 33.12 -13.03 5.78
CA LYS A 285 32.26 -12.83 6.96
C LYS A 285 32.25 -11.38 7.39
N CYS A 286 31.11 -10.95 7.92
CA CYS A 286 30.96 -9.61 8.49
C CYS A 286 31.70 -9.53 9.85
N PRO A 287 32.31 -8.39 10.19
CA PRO A 287 32.87 -8.18 11.52
C PRO A 287 31.74 -8.01 12.54
N GLY A 288 31.55 -9.03 13.38
CA GLY A 288 30.50 -9.07 14.41
C GLY A 288 29.12 -9.51 13.90
N GLU A 289 28.15 -9.60 14.82
CA GLU A 289 26.77 -10.04 14.54
C GLU A 289 25.85 -8.91 14.04
N ASP A 290 26.27 -7.65 14.15
CA ASP A 290 25.47 -6.49 13.72
C ASP A 290 25.52 -6.28 12.19
N LYS A 291 24.34 -6.18 11.55
CA LYS A 291 24.23 -5.89 10.11
C LYS A 291 24.69 -4.47 9.76
N ASN A 292 24.57 -3.52 10.69
CA ASN A 292 24.93 -2.13 10.45
C ASN A 292 26.46 -1.96 10.39
N SER A 293 27.20 -2.68 11.24
CA SER A 293 28.67 -2.72 11.19
C SER A 293 29.17 -3.27 9.85
N CYS A 294 28.52 -4.31 9.32
CA CYS A 294 28.91 -4.90 8.04
C CYS A 294 28.69 -3.92 6.88
N SER A 295 27.49 -3.33 6.79
CA SER A 295 27.15 -2.40 5.70
C SER A 295 28.07 -1.17 5.70
N THR A 296 28.43 -0.67 6.89
CA THR A 296 29.39 0.43 7.06
C THR A 296 30.78 0.05 6.54
N MET A 297 31.29 -1.13 6.92
CA MET A 297 32.57 -1.64 6.44
C MET A 297 32.58 -1.82 4.91
N LEU A 298 31.50 -2.36 4.34
CA LEU A 298 31.37 -2.48 2.89
C LEU A 298 31.42 -1.10 2.22
N GLY A 299 30.68 -0.13 2.77
CA GLY A 299 30.65 1.25 2.29
C GLY A 299 32.01 1.95 2.30
N GLN A 300 32.90 1.60 3.22
CA GLN A 300 34.26 2.16 3.26
C GLN A 300 35.19 1.56 2.21
N LYS A 301 35.01 0.28 1.84
CA LYS A 301 35.98 -0.47 1.04
C LYS A 301 35.58 -0.66 -0.42
N TYR A 302 34.29 -0.76 -0.72
CA TYR A 302 33.80 -1.17 -2.03
C TYR A 302 33.21 -0.02 -2.83
N TYR A 303 33.40 -0.02 -4.15
CA TYR A 303 32.73 0.92 -5.05
C TYR A 303 31.27 0.51 -5.30
N PHE A 304 31.03 -0.77 -5.53
CA PHE A 304 29.72 -1.28 -5.92
C PHE A 304 29.16 -2.28 -4.93
N TYR A 305 27.84 -2.35 -4.85
CA TYR A 305 27.13 -3.34 -4.06
C TYR A 305 26.05 -4.02 -4.90
N LEU A 306 26.00 -5.36 -4.88
CA LEU A 306 24.96 -6.12 -5.57
C LEU A 306 23.66 -6.10 -4.77
N SER A 307 22.75 -5.20 -5.13
CA SER A 307 21.38 -5.11 -4.61
C SER A 307 20.45 -6.09 -5.34
N PHE A 308 20.85 -7.35 -5.45
CA PHE A 308 20.12 -8.36 -6.23
C PHE A 308 18.97 -8.94 -5.43
N GLU A 309 17.76 -8.89 -5.99
CA GLU A 309 16.61 -9.57 -5.40
C GLU A 309 16.66 -11.06 -5.65
N ASN A 310 15.98 -11.82 -4.80
CA ASN A 310 15.96 -13.29 -4.86
C ASN A 310 14.97 -13.85 -5.91
N SER A 311 14.17 -12.99 -6.55
CA SER A 311 13.16 -13.37 -7.53
C SER A 311 12.72 -12.18 -8.38
N PHE A 312 12.04 -12.45 -9.49
CA PHE A 312 11.42 -11.42 -10.33
C PHE A 312 9.96 -11.21 -9.91
N ALA A 313 9.70 -10.08 -9.24
CA ALA A 313 8.36 -9.63 -8.92
C ALA A 313 8.25 -8.11 -9.17
N GLU A 314 7.11 -7.68 -9.73
CA GLU A 314 6.82 -6.26 -9.99
C GLU A 314 6.89 -5.47 -8.68
N ASP A 315 7.60 -4.33 -8.69
CA ASP A 315 7.78 -3.42 -7.54
C ASP A 315 8.49 -4.04 -6.31
N TYR A 316 9.00 -5.27 -6.40
CA TYR A 316 9.74 -5.90 -5.29
C TYR A 316 11.16 -5.34 -5.22
N VAL A 317 11.35 -4.34 -4.36
CA VAL A 317 12.64 -3.71 -4.05
C VAL A 317 12.78 -3.66 -2.53
N THR A 318 13.84 -4.26 -2.00
CA THR A 318 13.99 -4.46 -0.55
C THR A 318 15.13 -3.65 0.07
N GLU A 319 15.42 -3.92 1.35
CA GLU A 319 16.54 -3.35 2.12
C GLU A 319 17.91 -3.48 1.42
N LYS A 320 18.07 -4.45 0.50
CA LYS A 320 19.30 -4.63 -0.28
C LYS A 320 19.67 -3.40 -1.09
N LEU A 321 18.67 -2.63 -1.53
CA LEU A 321 18.92 -1.35 -2.19
C LEU A 321 19.46 -0.32 -1.18
N LEU A 322 18.87 -0.25 0.02
CA LEU A 322 19.28 0.68 1.07
C LEU A 322 20.71 0.45 1.54
N THR A 323 21.19 -0.81 1.57
CA THR A 323 22.58 -1.13 1.90
C THR A 323 23.57 -0.31 1.06
N ALA A 324 23.33 -0.17 -0.25
CA ALA A 324 24.20 0.62 -1.12
C ALA A 324 24.01 2.13 -0.91
N LEU A 325 22.76 2.60 -0.95
CA LEU A 325 22.42 4.03 -0.95
C LEU A 325 22.90 4.74 0.33
N ASN A 326 22.73 4.07 1.47
CA ASN A 326 23.06 4.63 2.78
C ASN A 326 24.55 4.53 3.12
N HIS A 327 25.34 3.79 2.33
CA HIS A 327 26.76 3.55 2.60
C HIS A 327 27.69 3.93 1.42
N ASN A 328 27.29 4.95 0.64
CA ASN A 328 28.12 5.53 -0.42
C ASN A 328 28.64 4.53 -1.46
N MET A 329 27.84 3.50 -1.79
CA MET A 329 28.14 2.56 -2.88
C MET A 329 27.14 2.76 -4.01
N VAL A 330 27.57 2.49 -5.24
CA VAL A 330 26.66 2.46 -6.39
C VAL A 330 25.93 1.11 -6.39
N PRO A 331 24.58 1.08 -6.29
CA PRO A 331 23.83 -0.17 -6.37
C PRO A 331 23.88 -0.74 -7.79
N ILE A 332 24.19 -2.01 -7.89
CA ILE A 332 23.98 -2.84 -9.07
C ILE A 332 22.73 -3.67 -8.81
N VAL A 333 21.67 -3.46 -9.59
CA VAL A 333 20.35 -4.02 -9.34
C VAL A 333 20.02 -5.16 -10.30
N TYR A 334 19.35 -6.19 -9.78
CA TYR A 334 18.83 -7.32 -10.56
C TYR A 334 17.54 -7.79 -9.89
N GLY A 335 16.40 -7.48 -10.51
CA GLY A 335 15.07 -7.69 -9.93
C GLY A 335 13.96 -7.40 -10.93
N GLY A 336 12.71 -7.69 -10.55
CA GLY A 336 11.54 -7.59 -11.44
C GLY A 336 10.87 -6.21 -11.45
N ALA A 337 11.44 -5.25 -10.71
CA ALA A 337 10.90 -3.92 -10.56
C ALA A 337 11.36 -2.99 -11.70
N ASP A 338 10.53 -1.99 -12.00
CA ASP A 338 10.97 -0.83 -12.77
C ASP A 338 11.73 0.12 -11.83
N TYR A 339 13.06 -0.02 -11.77
CA TYR A 339 13.91 0.75 -10.88
C TYR A 339 13.87 2.26 -11.13
N SER A 340 13.33 2.74 -12.26
CA SER A 340 13.09 4.17 -12.48
C SER A 340 12.05 4.76 -11.50
N ARG A 341 11.22 3.92 -10.88
CA ARG A 341 10.27 4.30 -9.82
C ARG A 341 10.93 4.47 -8.45
N PHE A 342 12.12 3.89 -8.27
CA PHE A 342 12.83 3.79 -7.00
C PHE A 342 14.10 4.64 -6.98
N LEU A 343 14.73 4.85 -8.13
CA LEU A 343 16.00 5.56 -8.24
C LEU A 343 15.99 6.56 -9.39
N PRO A 344 16.60 7.75 -9.22
CA PRO A 344 16.72 8.70 -10.30
C PRO A 344 17.63 8.17 -11.40
N PRO A 345 17.51 8.70 -12.64
CA PRO A 345 18.43 8.37 -13.71
C PRO A 345 19.89 8.56 -13.28
N ASN A 346 20.74 7.63 -13.71
CA ASN A 346 22.19 7.59 -13.44
C ASN A 346 22.57 7.39 -11.97
N ALA A 347 21.70 6.79 -11.14
CA ALA A 347 22.02 6.48 -9.73
C ALA A 347 22.40 5.01 -9.50
N TYR A 348 22.31 4.15 -10.51
CA TYR A 348 22.44 2.70 -10.40
C TYR A 348 22.85 2.06 -11.72
N LEU A 349 23.33 0.82 -11.65
CA LEU A 349 23.57 -0.04 -12.81
C LEU A 349 22.50 -1.14 -12.82
N ASP A 350 21.83 -1.33 -13.95
CA ASP A 350 20.72 -2.27 -14.12
C ASP A 350 21.17 -3.47 -14.96
N VAL A 351 21.30 -4.63 -14.31
CA VAL A 351 21.79 -5.84 -14.97
C VAL A 351 20.85 -6.32 -16.08
N LEU A 352 19.57 -5.99 -16.04
CA LEU A 352 18.64 -6.37 -17.11
C LEU A 352 18.79 -5.52 -18.38
N LYS A 353 19.59 -4.44 -18.32
CA LYS A 353 19.84 -3.53 -19.46
C LYS A 353 21.23 -3.68 -20.06
N MET A 354 22.07 -4.59 -19.54
CA MET A 354 23.43 -4.81 -20.02
C MET A 354 23.87 -6.27 -19.80
N SER A 355 24.72 -6.77 -20.67
CA SER A 355 25.35 -8.09 -20.50
C SER A 355 26.32 -8.08 -19.30
N PRO A 356 26.63 -9.25 -18.70
CA PRO A 356 27.65 -9.35 -17.65
C PRO A 356 29.02 -8.80 -18.06
N LYS A 357 29.37 -8.89 -19.35
CA LYS A 357 30.60 -8.29 -19.90
C LYS A 357 30.53 -6.77 -19.88
N GLU A 358 29.48 -6.17 -20.44
CA GLU A 358 29.31 -4.71 -20.44
C GLU A 358 29.26 -4.14 -19.02
N LEU A 359 28.68 -4.89 -18.07
CA LEU A 359 28.71 -4.54 -16.65
C LEU A 359 30.13 -4.53 -16.08
N ALA A 360 30.94 -5.56 -16.36
CA ALA A 360 32.34 -5.62 -15.95
C ALA A 360 33.17 -4.47 -16.56
N ASP A 361 33.00 -4.21 -17.86
CA ASP A 361 33.65 -3.11 -18.57
C ASP A 361 33.29 -1.76 -17.93
N THR A 362 32.01 -1.56 -17.59
CA THR A 362 31.50 -0.35 -16.92
C THR A 362 32.08 -0.19 -15.51
N ILE A 363 32.13 -1.26 -14.72
CA ILE A 363 32.72 -1.26 -13.37
C ILE A 363 34.19 -0.83 -13.44
N ALA A 364 34.97 -1.45 -14.33
CA ALA A 364 36.39 -1.14 -14.50
C ALA A 364 36.61 0.33 -14.92
N GLN A 365 35.83 0.83 -15.88
CA GLN A 365 35.89 2.22 -16.32
C GLN A 365 35.55 3.23 -15.20
N LEU A 366 34.51 2.96 -14.41
CA LEU A 366 34.10 3.84 -13.32
C LEU A 366 35.11 3.87 -12.18
N MET A 367 35.79 2.75 -11.88
CA MET A 367 36.81 2.71 -10.83
C MET A 367 38.04 3.57 -11.16
N ILE A 368 38.38 3.72 -12.44
CA ILE A 368 39.48 4.59 -12.89
C ILE A 368 39.02 6.01 -13.26
N SER A 369 37.73 6.32 -13.13
CA SER A 369 37.13 7.62 -13.50
C SER A 369 36.41 8.26 -12.31
N PRO A 370 37.14 8.83 -11.32
CA PRO A 370 36.56 9.42 -10.12
C PRO A 370 35.42 10.42 -10.41
N GLU A 371 35.55 11.31 -11.40
CA GLU A 371 34.48 12.25 -11.73
C GLU A 371 33.21 11.57 -12.22
N GLN A 372 33.33 10.48 -12.97
CA GLN A 372 32.17 9.74 -13.47
C GLN A 372 31.50 8.96 -12.34
N TYR A 373 32.29 8.32 -11.48
CA TYR A 373 31.77 7.57 -10.34
C TYR A 373 31.01 8.48 -9.37
N VAL A 374 31.58 9.63 -8.96
CA VAL A 374 30.90 10.52 -7.99
C VAL A 374 29.57 11.07 -8.52
N ARG A 375 29.38 11.17 -9.85
CA ARG A 375 28.10 11.63 -10.44
C ARG A 375 26.92 10.69 -10.14
N TYR A 376 27.17 9.41 -9.85
CA TYR A 376 26.13 8.47 -9.41
C TYR A 376 25.48 8.87 -8.08
N PHE A 377 26.12 9.74 -7.30
CA PHE A 377 25.62 10.24 -6.02
C PHE A 377 24.96 11.62 -6.12
N SER A 378 24.78 12.15 -7.34
CA SER A 378 24.16 13.47 -7.55
C SER A 378 22.76 13.61 -6.96
N TRP A 379 22.05 12.51 -6.78
CA TRP A 379 20.73 12.46 -6.16
C TRP A 379 20.75 12.77 -4.66
N LYS A 380 21.88 12.58 -3.96
CA LYS A 380 22.00 12.83 -2.51
C LYS A 380 21.76 14.29 -2.16
N SER A 381 21.96 15.19 -3.12
CA SER A 381 21.61 16.58 -2.91
C SER A 381 20.09 16.75 -2.82
N GLN A 382 19.25 15.91 -3.41
CA GLN A 382 17.79 16.12 -3.47
C GLN A 382 16.98 15.18 -2.58
N TYR A 383 17.50 13.97 -2.32
CA TYR A 383 16.72 12.89 -1.73
C TYR A 383 17.44 12.15 -0.62
N THR A 384 16.67 11.63 0.32
CA THR A 384 17.09 10.67 1.34
C THR A 384 16.26 9.39 1.22
N TYR A 385 16.87 8.26 1.60
CA TYR A 385 16.28 6.93 1.50
C TYR A 385 16.22 6.30 2.88
N LEU A 386 15.02 5.89 3.29
CA LEU A 386 14.76 5.33 4.62
C LEU A 386 14.05 3.98 4.51
N ASP A 387 14.21 3.15 5.55
CA ASP A 387 13.41 1.95 5.75
C ASP A 387 12.17 2.29 6.60
N PRO A 388 10.95 2.28 6.02
CA PRO A 388 9.73 2.60 6.75
C PRO A 388 9.14 1.41 7.52
N SER A 389 9.76 0.21 7.46
CA SER A 389 9.14 -1.06 7.85
C SER A 389 8.66 -1.14 9.30
N ARG A 390 9.34 -0.44 10.22
CA ARG A 390 9.05 -0.49 11.67
C ARG A 390 8.29 0.72 12.20
N THR A 391 8.19 1.78 11.39
CA THR A 391 7.66 3.09 11.79
C THR A 391 6.47 3.45 10.89
N ASP A 392 6.73 4.02 9.72
CA ASP A 392 5.72 4.60 8.84
C ASP A 392 4.76 3.54 8.30
N ASN A 393 5.24 2.33 8.02
CA ASN A 393 4.37 1.22 7.57
C ASN A 393 3.38 0.82 8.69
N VAL A 394 3.81 0.82 9.95
CA VAL A 394 2.92 0.56 11.09
C VAL A 394 1.87 1.67 11.19
N CYS A 395 2.29 2.93 11.14
CA CYS A 395 1.37 4.07 11.21
C CYS A 395 0.37 4.11 10.06
N ALA A 396 0.77 3.70 8.85
CA ALA A 396 -0.06 3.72 7.66
C ALA A 396 -1.34 2.86 7.81
N VAL A 397 -1.28 1.76 8.57
CA VAL A 397 -2.46 0.90 8.82
C VAL A 397 -3.52 1.67 9.62
N CYS A 398 -3.12 2.31 10.71
CA CYS A 398 -4.06 3.04 11.54
C CYS A 398 -4.58 4.31 10.83
N ALA A 399 -3.72 4.98 10.08
CA ALA A 399 -4.12 6.11 9.25
C ALA A 399 -5.16 5.71 8.19
N ALA A 400 -4.97 4.56 7.52
CA ALA A 400 -5.92 4.06 6.51
C ALA A 400 -7.30 3.76 7.10
N LEU A 401 -7.37 3.08 8.27
CA LEU A 401 -8.65 2.77 8.94
C LEU A 401 -9.40 4.01 9.43
N ASN A 402 -8.70 5.13 9.61
CA ASN A 402 -9.30 6.41 9.97
C ASN A 402 -9.57 7.32 8.76
N ASN A 403 -9.17 6.92 7.55
CA ASN A 403 -9.38 7.71 6.33
C ASN A 403 -10.75 7.40 5.69
N LYS A 404 -11.70 8.34 5.85
CA LYS A 404 -13.09 8.20 5.40
C LYS A 404 -13.22 7.87 3.90
N THR A 405 -12.37 8.45 3.05
CA THR A 405 -12.39 8.23 1.60
C THR A 405 -11.89 6.83 1.20
N MET A 406 -10.98 6.25 1.98
CA MET A 406 -10.52 4.87 1.78
C MET A 406 -11.50 3.85 2.35
N MET A 407 -12.27 4.25 3.37
CA MET A 407 -13.35 3.43 3.92
C MET A 407 -14.57 3.39 2.98
N ASP A 408 -14.89 4.50 2.30
CA ASP A 408 -16.04 4.68 1.40
C ASP A 408 -15.65 4.72 -0.10
N GLN A 409 -15.49 3.57 -0.75
CA GLN A 409 -15.35 3.53 -2.21
C GLN A 409 -16.73 3.69 -2.89
N ARG A 410 -16.98 4.91 -3.41
CA ARG A 410 -17.88 5.39 -4.49
C ARG A 410 -19.21 4.63 -4.74
N MET A 411 -20.35 5.28 -4.45
CA MET A 411 -21.69 4.73 -4.72
C MET A 411 -22.64 5.70 -5.48
N ILE A 412 -23.38 5.17 -6.46
CA ILE A 412 -24.46 5.77 -7.26
C ILE A 412 -25.79 5.58 -6.52
N ARG A 413 -26.66 6.60 -6.47
CA ARG A 413 -27.94 6.59 -5.73
C ARG A 413 -29.14 6.85 -6.63
N ASN A 414 -30.32 6.32 -6.29
CA ASN A 414 -31.61 6.72 -6.87
C ASN A 414 -32.18 7.96 -6.15
N ARG A 415 -33.27 8.54 -6.67
CA ARG A 415 -33.96 9.71 -6.06
C ARG A 415 -34.44 9.50 -4.61
N ASN A 416 -34.62 8.25 -4.18
CA ASN A 416 -34.99 7.91 -2.79
C ASN A 416 -33.75 7.69 -1.90
N GLY A 417 -32.55 8.00 -2.39
CA GLY A 417 -31.28 7.86 -1.67
C GLY A 417 -30.69 6.45 -1.63
N ALA A 418 -31.36 5.46 -2.21
CA ALA A 418 -30.92 4.06 -2.23
C ALA A 418 -29.79 3.84 -3.23
N ILE A 419 -28.81 3.04 -2.83
CA ILE A 419 -27.60 2.78 -3.61
C ILE A 419 -27.87 1.75 -4.71
N LEU A 420 -27.61 2.14 -5.96
CA LEU A 420 -27.80 1.31 -7.15
C LEU A 420 -26.49 0.74 -7.70
N GLY A 421 -25.38 1.47 -7.64
CA GLY A 421 -24.13 1.12 -8.34
C GLY A 421 -22.89 1.86 -7.85
N PRO A 422 -21.75 1.81 -8.57
CA PRO A 422 -21.54 0.99 -9.76
C PRO A 422 -21.44 -0.50 -9.39
N LYS A 423 -22.14 -1.35 -10.13
CA LYS A 423 -22.07 -2.82 -10.04
C LYS A 423 -21.82 -3.38 -11.44
N LYS A 424 -21.25 -4.59 -11.55
CA LYS A 424 -20.94 -5.23 -12.84
C LYS A 424 -22.17 -5.46 -13.72
N ASN A 425 -23.34 -5.66 -13.11
CA ASN A 425 -24.62 -5.84 -13.79
C ASN A 425 -25.57 -4.70 -13.40
N MET A 426 -25.30 -3.48 -13.88
CA MET A 426 -26.23 -2.37 -13.64
C MET A 426 -27.55 -2.59 -14.37
N GLU A 427 -28.65 -2.58 -13.62
CA GLU A 427 -30.01 -2.58 -14.16
C GLU A 427 -30.59 -1.17 -14.10
N TRP A 428 -30.59 -0.50 -15.25
CA TRP A 428 -31.27 0.77 -15.42
C TRP A 428 -32.76 0.54 -15.63
N MET A 429 -33.61 1.46 -15.19
CA MET A 429 -35.05 1.33 -15.41
C MET A 429 -35.34 1.31 -16.91
N LYS A 430 -36.11 0.30 -17.33
CA LYS A 430 -36.53 0.10 -18.72
C LYS A 430 -37.95 0.64 -18.88
N ASN A 431 -38.20 1.35 -19.98
CA ASN A 431 -39.46 2.00 -20.37
C ASN A 431 -39.88 3.15 -19.46
N MET A 432 -39.71 4.40 -19.92
CA MET A 432 -40.30 5.57 -19.26
C MET A 432 -40.73 6.67 -20.21
N SER A 433 -41.78 7.38 -19.78
CA SER A 433 -42.35 8.55 -20.42
C SER A 433 -41.41 9.74 -20.31
N PHE A 434 -40.96 10.21 -21.45
CA PHE A 434 -40.18 11.42 -21.61
C PHE A 434 -41.08 12.65 -21.40
N LYS A 435 -40.72 13.52 -20.45
CA LYS A 435 -41.31 14.86 -20.33
C LYS A 435 -40.36 15.83 -21.04
N ASN A 436 -40.80 16.34 -22.18
CA ASN A 436 -40.06 17.31 -22.99
C ASN A 436 -39.80 18.58 -22.17
N ASP A 437 -38.61 18.69 -21.58
CA ASP A 437 -38.15 19.91 -20.91
C ASP A 437 -37.25 20.72 -21.84
N PHE A 438 -37.88 21.50 -22.71
CA PHE A 438 -37.18 22.37 -23.66
C PHE A 438 -36.44 23.54 -22.98
N SER A 439 -36.62 23.76 -21.66
CA SER A 439 -35.89 24.82 -20.94
C SER A 439 -34.37 24.60 -20.97
N ILE A 440 -33.93 23.33 -21.04
CA ILE A 440 -32.52 22.95 -21.15
C ILE A 440 -31.86 23.53 -22.41
N LEU A 441 -32.64 23.81 -23.46
CA LEU A 441 -32.14 24.24 -24.77
C LEU A 441 -32.07 25.76 -24.95
N GLN A 442 -32.69 26.55 -24.07
CA GLN A 442 -32.98 27.97 -24.32
C GLN A 442 -31.77 28.84 -24.71
N ASN A 443 -30.55 28.47 -24.27
CA ASN A 443 -29.33 29.27 -24.51
C ASN A 443 -28.22 28.49 -25.23
N LYS A 444 -28.49 27.25 -25.67
CA LYS A 444 -27.47 26.40 -26.28
C LYS A 444 -27.25 26.78 -27.74
N SER A 445 -26.02 27.10 -28.08
CA SER A 445 -25.61 27.56 -29.43
C SER A 445 -24.32 26.93 -29.93
N LYS A 446 -23.57 26.22 -29.09
CA LYS A 446 -22.25 25.66 -29.42
C LYS A 446 -22.23 24.16 -29.32
N ALA A 447 -21.54 23.48 -30.23
CA ALA A 447 -21.58 22.02 -30.31
C ALA A 447 -20.96 21.34 -29.07
N ALA A 448 -19.64 21.43 -28.87
CA ALA A 448 -18.99 20.73 -27.76
C ALA A 448 -17.96 21.59 -27.04
N ALA A 449 -17.85 21.42 -25.73
CA ALA A 449 -16.77 21.99 -24.93
C ALA A 449 -15.84 20.89 -24.41
N TRP A 450 -14.55 21.20 -24.30
CA TRP A 450 -13.57 20.31 -23.66
C TRP A 450 -12.69 21.10 -22.70
N LEU A 451 -12.81 20.82 -21.40
CA LEU A 451 -11.98 21.44 -20.37
C LEU A 451 -10.77 20.55 -20.07
N VAL A 452 -9.59 20.97 -20.49
CA VAL A 452 -8.37 20.17 -20.43
C VAL A 452 -7.12 21.04 -20.19
N SER A 453 -6.30 20.60 -19.23
CA SER A 453 -5.05 21.26 -18.87
C SER A 453 -3.82 20.35 -18.95
N ASN A 454 -4.00 19.09 -19.34
CA ASN A 454 -2.91 18.14 -19.59
C ASN A 454 -2.95 17.74 -21.07
N CYS A 455 -2.02 18.30 -21.85
CA CYS A 455 -1.96 18.18 -23.30
C CYS A 455 -1.00 17.05 -23.68
N ASN A 456 -1.21 16.40 -24.83
CA ASN A 456 -0.43 15.24 -25.27
C ASN A 456 -0.52 14.07 -24.27
N GLY A 457 -1.74 13.81 -23.79
CA GLY A 457 -1.98 12.73 -22.85
C GLY A 457 -1.71 11.36 -23.49
N ARG A 458 -1.18 10.41 -22.70
CA ARG A 458 -0.91 9.03 -23.17
C ARG A 458 -2.16 8.27 -23.61
N SER A 459 -3.37 8.81 -23.38
CA SER A 459 -4.63 8.24 -23.86
C SER A 459 -4.91 8.48 -25.35
N GLY A 460 -4.11 9.30 -26.05
CA GLY A 460 -4.39 9.64 -27.46
C GLY A 460 -5.64 10.49 -27.67
N ARG A 461 -6.24 11.00 -26.58
CA ARG A 461 -7.48 11.78 -26.59
C ARG A 461 -7.38 13.05 -27.44
N ASP A 462 -6.20 13.66 -27.51
CA ASP A 462 -5.92 14.84 -28.31
C ASP A 462 -6.13 14.54 -29.82
N GLU A 463 -5.76 13.34 -30.29
CA GLU A 463 -5.97 12.91 -31.68
C GLU A 463 -7.44 12.70 -32.01
N ILE A 464 -8.21 12.12 -31.07
CA ILE A 464 -9.65 11.93 -31.23
C ILE A 464 -10.34 13.28 -31.38
N VAL A 465 -10.01 14.27 -30.52
CA VAL A 465 -10.59 15.61 -30.63
C VAL A 465 -10.18 16.30 -31.93
N LYS A 466 -8.92 16.15 -32.36
CA LYS A 466 -8.44 16.69 -33.64
C LYS A 466 -9.22 16.14 -34.83
N HIS A 467 -9.46 14.82 -34.85
CA HIS A 467 -10.28 14.20 -35.90
C HIS A 467 -11.75 14.61 -35.81
N LEU A 468 -12.33 14.67 -34.61
CA LEU A 468 -13.70 15.12 -34.40
C LEU A 468 -13.90 16.56 -34.90
N GLN A 469 -13.00 17.48 -34.55
CA GLN A 469 -13.02 18.86 -35.04
C GLN A 469 -12.95 18.94 -36.57
N LYS A 470 -12.15 18.09 -37.23
CA LYS A 470 -12.06 18.05 -38.70
C LYS A 470 -13.41 17.72 -39.35
N TYR A 471 -14.16 16.77 -38.80
CA TYR A 471 -15.46 16.37 -39.35
C TYR A 471 -16.58 17.36 -39.01
N LEU A 472 -16.59 17.92 -37.79
CA LEU A 472 -17.57 18.92 -37.37
C LEU A 472 -17.56 20.19 -38.23
N ARG A 473 -16.40 20.57 -38.80
CA ARG A 473 -16.28 21.72 -39.71
C ARG A 473 -17.22 21.66 -40.92
N ARG A 474 -17.61 20.47 -41.38
CA ARG A 474 -18.54 20.30 -42.51
C ARG A 474 -19.94 20.82 -42.20
N TYR A 475 -20.27 20.93 -40.93
CA TYR A 475 -21.55 21.41 -40.40
C TYR A 475 -21.40 22.79 -39.73
N GLU A 476 -20.26 23.46 -39.92
CA GLU A 476 -19.94 24.74 -39.26
C GLU A 476 -19.92 24.66 -37.72
N LEU A 477 -19.60 23.47 -37.17
CA LEU A 477 -19.54 23.22 -35.73
C LEU A 477 -18.09 23.08 -35.23
N THR A 478 -17.85 23.42 -33.97
CA THR A 478 -16.53 23.33 -33.31
C THR A 478 -16.57 22.60 -31.97
N VAL A 479 -15.41 22.06 -31.58
CA VAL A 479 -15.11 21.74 -30.19
C VAL A 479 -14.29 22.89 -29.61
N ASP A 480 -14.82 23.59 -28.62
CA ASP A 480 -14.10 24.69 -27.97
C ASP A 480 -13.31 24.14 -26.79
N ILE A 481 -11.99 24.37 -26.83
CA ILE A 481 -11.04 23.80 -25.85
C ILE A 481 -10.71 24.85 -24.79
N TYR A 482 -11.12 24.58 -23.55
CA TYR A 482 -10.89 25.40 -22.37
C TYR A 482 -9.73 24.84 -21.54
N GLY A 483 -8.89 25.71 -20.99
CA GLY A 483 -7.80 25.33 -20.10
C GLY A 483 -6.43 25.60 -20.71
N TYR A 484 -5.40 24.88 -20.26
CA TYR A 484 -4.04 25.10 -20.76
C TYR A 484 -3.86 24.67 -22.22
N CYS A 485 -4.62 23.65 -22.67
CA CYS A 485 -4.46 23.07 -24.01
C CYS A 485 -5.27 23.76 -25.12
N GLY A 486 -5.96 24.84 -24.80
CA GLY A 486 -6.81 25.55 -25.75
C GLY A 486 -6.80 27.06 -25.55
N PRO A 487 -7.41 27.79 -26.50
CA PRO A 487 -7.43 29.25 -26.50
C PRO A 487 -8.37 29.81 -25.43
N TYR A 488 -9.38 29.05 -25.00
CA TYR A 488 -10.34 29.49 -23.99
C TYR A 488 -9.84 29.18 -22.57
N LYS A 489 -10.25 29.96 -21.58
CA LYS A 489 -9.84 29.80 -20.17
C LYS A 489 -11.04 29.64 -19.25
N CYS A 490 -10.90 28.76 -18.27
CA CYS A 490 -11.73 28.69 -17.08
C CYS A 490 -10.79 28.77 -15.86
N PRO A 491 -10.57 29.96 -15.28
CA PRO A 491 -9.79 30.10 -14.05
C PRO A 491 -10.39 29.27 -12.91
N ARG A 492 -9.54 28.74 -12.04
CA ARG A 492 -10.00 27.89 -10.92
C ARG A 492 -10.90 28.66 -9.96
N GLU A 493 -10.62 29.94 -9.69
CA GLU A 493 -11.46 30.76 -8.80
C GLU A 493 -12.88 30.98 -9.35
N LEU A 494 -13.04 30.89 -10.67
CA LEU A 494 -14.32 31.11 -11.37
C LEU A 494 -14.92 29.82 -11.92
N MET A 495 -14.44 28.65 -11.47
CA MET A 495 -14.80 27.36 -12.07
C MET A 495 -16.31 27.13 -12.07
N TYR A 496 -17.01 27.43 -10.97
CA TYR A 496 -18.47 27.27 -10.88
C TYR A 496 -19.22 28.09 -11.95
N SER A 497 -18.89 29.38 -12.06
CA SER A 497 -19.45 30.26 -13.09
C SER A 497 -19.11 29.77 -14.50
N CYS A 498 -17.87 29.30 -14.69
CA CYS A 498 -17.43 28.77 -15.98
C CYS A 498 -18.22 27.52 -16.39
N LEU A 499 -18.40 26.55 -15.49
CA LEU A 499 -19.15 25.33 -15.78
C LEU A 499 -20.64 25.62 -16.04
N ASN A 500 -21.23 26.56 -15.31
CA ASN A 500 -22.60 27.03 -15.59
C ASN A 500 -22.71 27.66 -16.97
N MET A 501 -21.75 28.50 -17.36
CA MET A 501 -21.67 29.07 -18.70
C MET A 501 -21.54 27.98 -19.77
N LEU A 502 -20.69 26.97 -19.54
CA LEU A 502 -20.58 25.84 -20.45
C LEU A 502 -21.93 25.13 -20.60
N GLY A 503 -22.60 24.85 -19.49
CA GLY A 503 -23.91 24.19 -19.50
C GLY A 503 -25.02 24.96 -20.21
N GLN A 504 -24.98 26.29 -20.13
CA GLN A 504 -25.92 27.15 -20.86
C GLN A 504 -25.64 27.17 -22.36
N LYS A 505 -24.37 27.19 -22.78
CA LYS A 505 -24.00 27.43 -24.18
C LYS A 505 -23.78 26.17 -25.02
N TYR A 506 -23.31 25.08 -24.43
CA TYR A 506 -22.87 23.90 -25.18
C TYR A 506 -23.88 22.76 -25.11
N TYR A 507 -24.04 22.02 -26.21
CA TYR A 507 -24.84 20.79 -26.25
C TYR A 507 -24.08 19.60 -25.65
N PHE A 508 -22.80 19.47 -25.98
CA PHE A 508 -21.97 18.34 -25.58
C PHE A 508 -20.78 18.76 -24.72
N TYR A 509 -20.32 17.84 -23.87
CA TYR A 509 -19.10 18.00 -23.09
C TYR A 509 -18.20 16.79 -23.24
N LEU A 510 -16.92 17.01 -23.55
CA LEU A 510 -15.94 15.93 -23.68
C LEU A 510 -15.41 15.52 -22.29
N SER A 511 -15.98 14.45 -21.74
CA SER A 511 -15.57 13.83 -20.48
C SER A 511 -14.40 12.85 -20.68
N PHE A 512 -13.31 13.33 -21.29
CA PHE A 512 -12.19 12.48 -21.73
C PHE A 512 -11.16 12.25 -20.63
N GLU A 513 -10.93 10.98 -20.31
CA GLU A 513 -10.02 10.59 -19.23
C GLU A 513 -8.55 10.65 -19.63
N ASN A 514 -7.70 10.85 -18.62
CA ASN A 514 -6.25 10.96 -18.83
C ASN A 514 -5.58 9.62 -19.19
N SER A 515 -6.26 8.49 -18.89
CA SER A 515 -5.72 7.14 -19.04
C SER A 515 -6.85 6.11 -19.15
N PHE A 516 -6.54 4.94 -19.69
CA PHE A 516 -7.47 3.82 -19.79
C PHE A 516 -7.36 2.92 -18.56
N ALA A 517 -8.46 2.78 -17.82
CA ALA A 517 -8.61 1.79 -16.76
C ALA A 517 -10.11 1.51 -16.52
N GLU A 518 -10.43 0.27 -16.16
CA GLU A 518 -11.78 -0.34 -16.12
C GLU A 518 -12.79 0.40 -15.20
N ASP A 519 -12.30 1.14 -14.22
CA ASP A 519 -13.12 1.90 -13.25
C ASP A 519 -12.72 3.38 -13.14
N TYR A 520 -11.88 3.87 -14.04
CA TYR A 520 -11.35 5.24 -13.97
C TYR A 520 -12.33 6.25 -14.57
N VAL A 521 -13.38 6.56 -13.81
CA VAL A 521 -14.35 7.62 -14.08
C VAL A 521 -14.15 8.75 -13.06
N THR A 522 -13.97 9.98 -13.54
CA THR A 522 -13.60 11.15 -12.71
C THR A 522 -14.69 12.23 -12.71
N GLU A 523 -14.40 13.38 -12.09
CA GLU A 523 -15.27 14.57 -12.05
C GLU A 523 -15.68 15.09 -13.44
N LYS A 524 -14.93 14.75 -14.48
CA LYS A 524 -15.21 15.15 -15.87
C LYS A 524 -16.55 14.63 -16.36
N LEU A 525 -16.97 13.45 -15.90
CA LEU A 525 -18.30 12.94 -16.21
C LEU A 525 -19.39 13.75 -15.49
N LEU A 526 -19.19 14.03 -14.20
CA LEU A 526 -20.14 14.81 -13.38
C LEU A 526 -20.33 16.23 -13.91
N THR A 527 -19.28 16.81 -14.52
CA THR A 527 -19.36 18.13 -15.13
C THR A 527 -20.44 18.20 -16.21
N ALA A 528 -20.51 17.22 -17.10
CA ALA A 528 -21.55 17.16 -18.12
C ALA A 528 -22.94 16.99 -17.51
N LEU A 529 -23.07 16.01 -16.59
CA LEU A 529 -24.35 15.61 -15.99
C LEU A 529 -24.98 16.73 -15.17
N ASN A 530 -24.18 17.46 -14.40
CA ASN A 530 -24.65 18.53 -13.52
C ASN A 530 -24.94 19.84 -14.25
N HIS A 531 -24.54 19.97 -15.51
CA HIS A 531 -24.65 21.21 -16.27
C HIS A 531 -25.41 21.02 -17.59
N ASN A 532 -26.37 20.08 -17.61
CA ASN A 532 -27.31 19.90 -18.73
C ASN A 532 -26.65 19.69 -20.11
N MET A 533 -25.48 19.05 -20.16
CA MET A 533 -24.79 18.67 -21.40
C MET A 533 -24.79 17.16 -21.55
N ILE A 534 -24.82 16.67 -22.80
CA ILE A 534 -24.64 15.24 -23.05
C ILE A 534 -23.14 14.92 -22.94
N PRO A 535 -22.72 13.98 -22.06
CA PRO A 535 -21.33 13.57 -21.97
C PRO A 535 -20.93 12.75 -23.20
N ILE A 536 -19.79 13.12 -23.78
CA ILE A 536 -19.04 12.28 -24.71
C ILE A 536 -17.85 11.76 -23.91
N VAL A 537 -17.85 10.47 -23.62
CA VAL A 537 -16.84 9.81 -22.79
C VAL A 537 -15.74 9.20 -23.65
N TYR A 538 -14.53 9.16 -23.11
CA TYR A 538 -13.40 8.48 -23.73
C TYR A 538 -12.45 8.03 -22.61
N GLY A 539 -12.43 6.73 -22.34
CA GLY A 539 -11.68 6.15 -21.25
C GLY A 539 -11.89 4.65 -21.20
N GLY A 540 -11.08 3.95 -20.40
CA GLY A 540 -11.12 2.48 -20.33
C GLY A 540 -12.24 1.90 -19.47
N ALA A 541 -13.15 2.73 -18.96
CA ALA A 541 -14.20 2.30 -18.05
C ALA A 541 -15.41 1.76 -18.81
N ASP A 542 -16.11 0.80 -18.22
CA ASP A 542 -17.44 0.40 -18.70
C ASP A 542 -18.48 1.43 -18.24
N TYR A 543 -18.73 2.44 -19.08
CA TYR A 543 -19.62 3.56 -18.77
C TYR A 543 -21.09 3.15 -18.58
N SER A 544 -21.49 1.95 -19.04
CA SER A 544 -22.83 1.42 -18.78
C SER A 544 -23.06 1.17 -17.28
N ARG A 545 -21.98 1.08 -16.48
CA ARG A 545 -22.03 0.97 -15.02
C ARG A 545 -22.33 2.30 -14.32
N PHE A 546 -22.18 3.43 -15.01
CA PHE A 546 -22.24 4.77 -14.44
C PHE A 546 -23.37 5.62 -15.04
N LEU A 547 -23.77 5.31 -16.27
CA LEU A 547 -24.73 6.08 -17.04
C LEU A 547 -25.83 5.15 -17.58
N PRO A 548 -27.10 5.58 -17.53
CA PRO A 548 -28.16 4.86 -18.19
C PRO A 548 -27.92 4.74 -19.69
N PRO A 549 -28.43 3.67 -20.35
CA PRO A 549 -28.32 3.54 -21.79
C PRO A 549 -28.95 4.75 -22.49
N ASN A 550 -28.41 5.12 -23.64
CA ASN A 550 -28.87 6.24 -24.47
C ASN A 550 -28.83 7.61 -23.76
N THR A 551 -27.85 7.85 -22.89
CA THR A 551 -27.65 9.15 -22.20
C THR A 551 -26.27 9.77 -22.44
N TYR A 552 -25.41 9.07 -23.17
CA TYR A 552 -24.03 9.47 -23.44
C TYR A 552 -23.53 8.87 -24.75
N PHE A 553 -22.38 9.35 -25.22
CA PHE A 553 -21.67 8.77 -26.34
C PHE A 553 -20.30 8.26 -25.91
N ASP A 554 -19.98 7.01 -26.22
CA ASP A 554 -18.65 6.45 -26.02
C ASP A 554 -17.81 6.61 -27.29
N ALA A 555 -16.82 7.49 -27.23
CA ALA A 555 -15.94 7.78 -28.37
C ALA A 555 -15.01 6.60 -28.73
N LEU A 556 -14.93 5.55 -27.91
CA LEU A 556 -14.26 4.30 -28.30
C LEU A 556 -15.15 3.39 -29.16
N GLN A 557 -16.47 3.58 -29.11
CA GLN A 557 -17.44 2.76 -29.82
C GLN A 557 -17.93 3.43 -31.13
N MET A 558 -17.46 4.64 -31.41
CA MET A 558 -17.89 5.42 -32.58
C MET A 558 -16.69 5.97 -33.34
N LYS A 559 -16.75 5.97 -34.67
CA LYS A 559 -15.75 6.68 -35.46
C LYS A 559 -15.94 8.20 -35.29
N PRO A 560 -14.87 9.03 -35.30
CA PRO A 560 -15.00 10.48 -35.17
C PRO A 560 -15.96 11.13 -36.19
N GLN A 561 -16.06 10.58 -37.40
CA GLN A 561 -17.01 11.05 -38.42
C GLN A 561 -18.47 10.75 -38.04
N GLU A 562 -18.75 9.54 -37.54
CA GLU A 562 -20.08 9.15 -37.08
C GLU A 562 -20.51 10.01 -35.90
N LEU A 563 -19.61 10.20 -34.92
CA LEU A 563 -19.85 11.08 -33.78
C LEU A 563 -20.14 12.53 -34.22
N ALA A 564 -19.40 13.07 -35.19
CA ALA A 564 -19.66 14.40 -35.74
C ALA A 564 -21.03 14.51 -36.42
N ASN A 565 -21.42 13.51 -37.20
CA ASN A 565 -22.74 13.45 -37.85
C ASN A 565 -23.86 13.42 -36.81
N THR A 566 -23.71 12.61 -35.76
CA THR A 566 -24.70 12.51 -34.67
C THR A 566 -24.82 13.82 -33.89
N ILE A 567 -23.69 14.49 -33.58
CA ILE A 567 -23.70 15.82 -32.95
C ILE A 567 -24.47 16.82 -33.81
N ALA A 568 -24.17 16.88 -35.11
CA ALA A 568 -24.83 17.80 -36.04
C ALA A 568 -26.34 17.54 -36.13
N GLN A 569 -26.74 16.28 -36.25
CA GLN A 569 -28.14 15.88 -36.26
C GLN A 569 -28.86 16.31 -34.97
N LEU A 570 -28.33 15.93 -33.80
CA LEU A 570 -28.98 16.19 -32.51
C LEU A 570 -29.15 17.69 -32.20
N ILE A 571 -28.21 18.53 -32.62
CA ILE A 571 -28.32 19.99 -32.48
C ILE A 571 -29.51 20.54 -33.28
N THR A 572 -29.84 19.93 -34.42
CA THR A 572 -30.97 20.32 -35.27
C THR A 572 -32.29 19.66 -34.91
N THR A 573 -32.29 18.70 -33.98
CA THR A 573 -33.49 17.93 -33.57
C THR A 573 -33.70 18.00 -32.06
N PRO A 574 -34.28 19.10 -31.54
CA PRO A 574 -34.52 19.33 -30.11
C PRO A 574 -35.19 18.17 -29.38
N GLU A 575 -36.16 17.51 -30.00
CA GLU A 575 -36.87 16.38 -29.40
C GLU A 575 -35.93 15.18 -29.18
N GLN A 576 -35.06 14.88 -30.16
CA GLN A 576 -34.10 13.79 -30.05
C GLN A 576 -32.99 14.11 -29.04
N TYR A 577 -32.52 15.36 -29.00
CA TYR A 577 -31.54 15.78 -27.98
C TYR A 577 -32.12 15.69 -26.57
N GLY A 578 -33.36 16.14 -26.38
CA GLY A 578 -34.03 16.10 -25.09
C GLY A 578 -34.15 14.69 -24.52
N GLN A 579 -34.32 13.68 -25.37
CA GLN A 579 -34.41 12.27 -24.95
C GLN A 579 -33.19 11.83 -24.12
N TYR A 580 -31.99 12.36 -24.35
CA TYR A 580 -30.79 12.00 -23.58
C TYR A 580 -30.84 12.42 -22.10
N PHE A 581 -31.83 13.22 -21.70
CA PHE A 581 -31.99 13.71 -20.33
C PHE A 581 -33.13 13.04 -19.56
N TRP A 582 -33.74 11.98 -20.12
CA TRP A 582 -34.81 11.21 -19.46
C TRP A 582 -34.44 10.81 -18.02
N TRP A 583 -33.15 10.49 -17.81
CA TRP A 583 -32.58 10.04 -16.55
C TRP A 583 -32.74 11.05 -15.42
N LYS A 584 -32.82 12.35 -15.72
CA LYS A 584 -32.95 13.40 -14.69
C LYS A 584 -34.23 13.27 -13.88
N SER A 585 -35.27 12.68 -14.46
CA SER A 585 -36.53 12.38 -13.77
C SER A 585 -36.40 11.25 -12.72
N GLN A 586 -35.30 10.50 -12.73
CA GLN A 586 -35.15 9.27 -11.93
C GLN A 586 -33.86 9.23 -11.10
N TYR A 587 -32.81 9.90 -11.57
CA TYR A 587 -31.47 9.83 -11.00
C TYR A 587 -30.93 11.25 -10.76
N THR A 588 -30.12 11.38 -9.73
CA THR A 588 -29.36 12.59 -9.43
C THR A 588 -27.88 12.24 -9.37
N TYR A 589 -27.06 13.08 -9.99
CA TYR A 589 -25.60 13.02 -9.86
C TYR A 589 -25.19 14.24 -9.05
N ALA A 590 -24.36 14.03 -8.03
CA ALA A 590 -23.88 15.10 -7.18
C ALA A 590 -22.39 14.90 -6.90
N HIS A 591 -21.67 16.01 -6.77
CA HIS A 591 -20.41 15.94 -6.03
C HIS A 591 -20.75 15.61 -4.57
N PRO A 592 -20.05 14.64 -3.94
CA PRO A 592 -20.34 14.30 -2.56
C PRO A 592 -20.19 15.55 -1.68
N GLN A 593 -21.28 16.03 -1.09
CA GLN A 593 -21.19 17.05 -0.04
C GLN A 593 -20.75 16.38 1.26
N THR A 594 -19.90 17.05 2.02
CA THR A 594 -19.29 16.56 3.26
C THR A 594 -20.30 16.24 4.37
N MET A 595 -21.54 16.75 4.28
CA MET A 595 -22.64 16.49 5.22
C MET A 595 -23.56 15.33 4.77
N ASP A 596 -23.82 15.19 3.47
CA ASP A 596 -24.66 14.10 2.92
C ASP A 596 -24.03 12.72 3.11
N THR A 597 -22.71 12.66 3.18
CA THR A 597 -21.96 11.43 3.47
C THR A 597 -22.19 10.93 4.89
N VAL A 598 -22.42 11.81 5.86
CA VAL A 598 -22.59 11.44 7.28
C VAL A 598 -24.00 10.90 7.56
N CYS A 599 -25.04 11.55 7.03
CA CYS A 599 -26.43 11.10 7.19
C CYS A 599 -26.71 9.82 6.38
N ALA A 600 -26.12 9.68 5.20
CA ALA A 600 -26.27 8.49 4.39
C ALA A 600 -25.56 7.26 4.99
N VAL A 601 -24.50 7.45 5.78
CA VAL A 601 -23.89 6.40 6.60
C VAL A 601 -24.86 5.94 7.69
N CYS A 602 -25.51 6.85 8.39
CA CYS A 602 -26.52 6.50 9.40
C CYS A 602 -27.71 5.74 8.77
N ALA A 603 -28.21 6.19 7.62
CA ALA A 603 -29.31 5.51 6.92
C ALA A 603 -28.91 4.14 6.33
N ALA A 604 -27.68 4.01 5.82
CA ALA A 604 -27.16 2.75 5.29
C ALA A 604 -26.87 1.71 6.39
N LEU A 605 -26.38 2.15 7.55
CA LEU A 605 -26.15 1.29 8.72
C LEU A 605 -27.45 0.71 9.29
N ASN A 606 -28.57 1.41 9.09
CA ASN A 606 -29.90 0.95 9.49
C ASN A 606 -30.65 0.22 8.35
N ASN A 607 -30.04 0.08 7.17
CA ASN A 607 -30.65 -0.62 6.03
C ASN A 607 -30.21 -2.09 6.00
N LYS A 608 -31.14 -2.98 6.35
CA LYS A 608 -30.91 -4.42 6.53
C LYS A 608 -30.35 -5.12 5.28
N THR A 609 -30.80 -4.73 4.08
CA THR A 609 -30.36 -5.33 2.81
C THR A 609 -28.95 -4.87 2.44
N MET A 610 -28.59 -3.62 2.73
CA MET A 610 -27.23 -3.13 2.51
C MET A 610 -26.22 -3.79 3.46
N MET A 611 -26.66 -4.11 4.68
CA MET A 611 -25.88 -4.88 5.65
C MET A 611 -25.60 -6.33 5.22
N GLU A 612 -26.26 -6.83 4.16
CA GLU A 612 -26.14 -8.20 3.67
C GLU A 612 -25.24 -8.33 2.42
N THR A 613 -24.83 -7.22 1.77
CA THR A 613 -24.02 -7.22 0.52
C THR A 613 -22.51 -6.90 0.70
N ARG A 614 -21.62 -7.54 -0.09
CA ARG A 614 -20.13 -7.57 0.05
C ARG A 614 -19.39 -7.00 -1.20
N THR A 615 -18.27 -6.28 -1.06
CA THR A 615 -17.35 -5.83 -2.16
C THR A 615 -15.95 -6.46 -2.04
N VAL A 616 -15.38 -7.02 -3.12
CA VAL A 616 -14.13 -7.81 -3.04
C VAL A 616 -13.26 -7.81 -4.31
N TYR A 617 -11.94 -8.04 -4.19
CA TYR A 617 -11.02 -8.20 -5.34
C TYR A 617 -11.28 -9.52 -6.08
N ASP A 618 -12.12 -9.49 -7.12
CA ASP A 618 -12.62 -10.71 -7.79
C ASP A 618 -11.51 -11.62 -8.34
N ASP A 619 -10.42 -11.08 -8.89
CA ASP A 619 -9.29 -11.85 -9.47
C ASP A 619 -7.98 -11.70 -8.68
N PHE A 620 -8.07 -11.81 -7.34
CA PHE A 620 -6.96 -11.53 -6.42
C PHE A 620 -5.64 -12.26 -6.77
N ARG A 621 -5.71 -13.54 -7.16
CA ARG A 621 -4.49 -14.31 -7.48
C ARG A 621 -3.73 -13.80 -8.71
N ILE A 622 -4.44 -13.34 -9.73
CA ILE A 622 -3.84 -12.74 -10.95
C ILE A 622 -3.15 -11.43 -10.58
N TRP A 623 -3.85 -10.59 -9.81
CA TRP A 623 -3.29 -9.32 -9.34
C TRP A 623 -2.03 -9.53 -8.50
N TRP A 624 -2.04 -10.50 -7.58
CA TRP A 624 -0.91 -10.75 -6.69
C TRP A 624 0.30 -11.34 -7.43
N ASN A 625 0.10 -12.34 -8.28
CA ASN A 625 1.15 -12.88 -9.15
C ASN A 625 0.56 -13.24 -10.52
N PRO A 626 0.86 -12.48 -11.60
CA PRO A 626 0.35 -12.79 -12.94
C PRO A 626 0.73 -14.18 -13.44
N ARG A 627 1.83 -14.75 -12.94
CA ARG A 627 2.31 -16.11 -13.26
C ARG A 627 1.81 -17.16 -12.26
N TYR A 628 0.83 -16.87 -11.40
CA TYR A 628 0.36 -17.83 -10.37
C TYR A 628 -0.02 -19.18 -10.97
N ARG A 629 -0.59 -19.24 -12.18
CA ARG A 629 -0.96 -20.52 -12.83
C ARG A 629 0.25 -21.43 -13.06
N ILE A 630 1.41 -20.87 -13.35
CA ILE A 630 2.65 -21.64 -13.51
C ILE A 630 3.23 -21.94 -12.12
N ARG A 631 3.22 -20.97 -11.21
CA ARG A 631 3.82 -21.12 -9.87
C ARG A 631 3.02 -21.98 -8.90
N CYS A 632 1.73 -22.16 -9.15
CA CYS A 632 0.80 -22.98 -8.37
C CYS A 632 0.49 -24.32 -9.03
N LYS A 633 0.94 -24.54 -10.28
CA LYS A 633 1.08 -25.87 -10.86
C LYS A 633 2.33 -26.47 -10.22
N SER A 634 2.13 -27.14 -9.11
CA SER A 634 3.21 -27.89 -8.47
C SER A 634 3.69 -28.99 -9.44
N PRO A 635 4.98 -29.39 -9.44
CA PRO A 635 5.28 -30.81 -9.29
C PRO A 635 4.67 -31.32 -7.99
#